data_AF-A0A8J5N5D2-F1
#
_entry.id   AF-A0A8J5N5D2-F1
#
_cell.length_a   1.000
_cell.length_b   1.000
_cell.length_c   1.000
_cell.angle_alpha   90.00
_cell.angle_beta   90.00
_cell.angle_gamma   90.00
#
_symmetry.space_group_name_H-M   'P 1'
#
loop_
_entity.id
_entity.type
_entity.pdbx_description
1 polymer ?
#
loop_
_entity_poly.entity_id
_entity_poly.type
_entity_poly.pdbx_seq_one_letter_code
_entity_poly.pdbx_strand_id
1 'polypeptide(L)'
;MDTAAIKLLIDIQHEAYKNAMELFVSQLTNKIDASQAQIMDLAKSLEYIQADVADLKYQVKQLIREKNEDKRTTMRWQDQIQSSSKLVEDLESKDSCVDKTSHNSLCIEGILEAEPETLLQLAATVTTLFQEKLEMSDVPLEQVYRVGQRKCSRPRSVLVIFCNPIDRDVVLRRSRMLHGTKIFIYESLCPTTQNVLNGTEEERLPYLSHAELIAKYKGVAQDSSSAVMSSSSLATANHHDSTSTHNADTGGGRQVLSLHVGQAGVQIGRVCWELYCLEHGIFPDGVPYPAISEESSLDPFFSETSDGKMVPRSIFIDLEPSVVDEIRRGTHQDLFHPADLITHKEDAANNFARGRHSVGREVVHAVTERIRKQVEGCSGLQGFICTHSFGGGTGSGFMTLLLEKLAQEYPSTSLMRFCAFPSPRMSTAVVEPYNTILHASTTMEYDHCVFVFDNEATYNLCVNKLGIGRPTYNNLNHHVAQVVSAATASLRFDGALNVDVRDFNTNLVPLPRLHFPVMTYAPIVSADNAYREQQSVSDMTTACFDPAMQMATCNPATGKYMSCCLLYRGDVTPNDVQRAISAIKLKKSVQFVEWCPTGFKLGINGGRPKVLPGADLAKMSRSVCMLANTTAFKDAWARVNHKFQLMYSRRAFVHWFVGAGLEDSELGIAQENVAQLVNDYQEVDGDDGKVDAHEF
;
A
#
# COMPACT_ATOMS: atom_id res chain seq x y z
N MET A 1 48.43 54.32 79.55
CA MET A 1 47.16 53.73 79.06
C MET A 1 46.65 52.81 80.14
N ASP A 2 45.41 53.00 80.57
CA ASP A 2 44.86 52.43 81.79
C ASP A 2 44.53 50.94 81.59
N THR A 3 45.18 50.05 82.35
CA THR A 3 45.07 48.59 82.23
C THR A 3 43.64 48.09 82.44
N ALA A 4 42.81 48.85 83.16
CA ALA A 4 41.40 48.57 83.36
C ALA A 4 40.59 48.69 82.05
N ALA A 5 40.91 49.65 81.19
CA ALA A 5 40.19 49.87 79.93
C ALA A 5 40.47 48.76 78.90
N ILE A 6 41.70 48.24 78.87
CA ILE A 6 42.08 47.11 78.00
C ILE A 6 41.35 45.83 78.45
N LYS A 7 41.25 45.59 79.75
CA LYS A 7 40.56 44.42 80.30
C LYS A 7 39.06 44.43 79.96
N LEU A 8 38.40 45.59 80.11
CA LEU A 8 37.00 45.77 79.74
C LEU A 8 36.75 45.51 78.24
N LEU A 9 37.66 45.97 77.36
CA LEU A 9 37.57 45.74 75.92
C LEU A 9 37.72 44.25 75.55
N ILE A 10 38.63 43.54 76.22
CA ILE A 10 38.81 42.09 76.03
C ILE A 10 37.56 41.34 76.48
N ASP A 11 36.99 41.70 77.64
CA ASP A 11 35.79 41.04 78.16
C ASP A 11 34.58 41.25 77.22
N ILE A 12 34.39 42.46 76.69
CA ILE A 12 33.35 42.77 75.69
C ILE A 12 33.57 41.98 74.39
N GLN A 13 34.80 41.89 73.89
CA GLN A 13 35.09 41.09 72.69
C GLN A 13 34.84 39.61 72.94
N HIS A 14 35.27 39.08 74.08
CA HIS A 14 35.08 37.68 74.42
C HIS A 14 33.58 37.32 74.50
N GLU A 15 32.77 38.19 75.09
CA GLU A 15 31.32 37.99 75.18
C GLU A 15 30.63 38.10 73.82
N ALA A 16 31.07 39.04 72.96
CA ALA A 16 30.59 39.14 71.59
C ALA A 16 30.93 37.89 70.75
N TYR A 17 32.14 37.35 70.87
CA TYR A 17 32.54 36.11 70.19
C TYR A 17 31.77 34.90 70.69
N LYS A 18 31.53 34.81 72.01
CA LYS A 18 30.73 33.73 72.61
C LYS A 18 29.30 33.74 72.05
N ASN A 19 28.65 34.90 72.03
CA ASN A 19 27.29 35.04 71.51
C ASN A 19 27.21 34.72 69.99
N ALA A 20 28.22 35.12 69.22
CA ALA A 20 28.29 34.79 67.80
C ALA A 20 28.46 33.28 67.55
N MET A 21 29.27 32.59 68.36
CA MET A 21 29.41 31.13 68.28
C MET A 21 28.12 30.41 68.67
N GLU A 22 27.45 30.84 69.74
CA GLU A 22 26.18 30.24 70.17
C GLU A 22 25.09 30.37 69.09
N LEU A 23 25.02 31.52 68.42
CA LEU A 23 24.10 31.73 67.29
C LEU A 23 24.43 30.81 66.11
N PHE A 24 25.72 30.66 65.77
CA PHE A 24 26.15 29.81 64.67
C PHE A 24 25.87 28.32 64.94
N VAL A 25 26.12 27.87 66.18
CA VAL A 25 25.79 26.51 66.62
C VAL A 25 24.28 26.26 66.56
N SER A 26 23.46 27.22 66.99
CA SER A 26 22.01 27.12 66.90
C SER A 26 21.52 27.02 65.44
N GLN A 27 22.09 27.81 64.52
CA GLN A 27 21.76 27.74 63.10
C GLN A 27 22.13 26.39 62.46
N LEU A 28 23.31 25.85 62.80
CA LEU A 28 23.73 24.53 62.34
C LEU A 28 22.83 23.42 62.87
N THR A 29 22.46 23.49 64.14
CA THR A 29 21.55 22.51 64.77
C THR A 29 20.20 22.50 64.07
N ASN A 30 19.60 23.67 63.82
CA ASN A 30 18.34 23.78 63.09
C ASN A 30 18.42 23.21 61.66
N LYS A 31 19.54 23.39 60.96
CA LYS A 31 19.75 22.82 59.62
C LYS A 31 19.89 21.29 59.66
N ILE A 32 20.55 20.76 60.68
CA ILE A 32 20.69 19.32 60.90
C ILE A 32 19.31 18.71 61.17
N ASP A 33 18.52 19.31 62.06
CA ASP A 33 17.18 18.84 62.40
C ASP A 33 16.24 18.87 61.19
N ALA A 34 16.28 19.93 60.38
CA ALA A 34 15.52 20.03 59.13
C ALA A 34 15.94 18.93 58.12
N SER A 35 17.24 18.66 58.01
CA SER A 35 17.76 17.61 57.12
C SER A 35 17.37 16.22 57.60
N GLN A 36 17.38 15.98 58.91
CA GLN A 36 16.92 14.71 59.50
C GLN A 36 15.43 14.47 59.26
N ALA A 37 14.60 15.52 59.36
CA ALA A 37 13.17 15.42 59.04
C ALA A 37 12.93 15.04 57.56
N GLN A 38 13.68 15.64 56.63
CA GLN A 38 13.61 15.29 55.21
C GLN A 38 14.03 13.84 54.93
N ILE A 39 15.10 13.37 55.57
CA ILE A 39 15.57 11.97 55.43
C ILE A 39 14.49 11.00 55.95
N MET A 40 13.82 11.33 57.06
CA MET A 40 12.78 10.50 57.64
C MET A 40 11.53 10.40 56.74
N ASP A 41 11.17 11.50 56.07
CA ASP A 41 10.06 11.52 55.11
C ASP A 41 10.38 10.74 53.83
N LEU A 42 11.63 10.85 53.34
CA LEU A 42 12.13 10.03 52.23
C LEU A 42 12.11 8.54 52.58
N ALA A 43 12.49 8.17 53.80
CA ALA A 43 12.50 6.78 54.26
C ALA A 43 11.08 6.18 54.26
N LYS A 44 10.08 6.93 54.73
CA LYS A 44 8.67 6.51 54.68
C LYS A 44 8.15 6.35 53.25
N SER A 45 8.51 7.28 52.36
CA SER A 45 8.15 7.20 50.94
C SER A 45 8.76 5.96 50.27
N LEU A 46 9.99 5.61 50.64
CA LEU A 46 10.68 4.44 50.12
C LEU A 46 10.06 3.12 50.61
N GLU A 47 9.58 3.08 51.85
CA GLU A 47 8.84 1.94 52.41
C GLU A 47 7.49 1.73 51.69
N TYR A 48 6.77 2.82 51.37
CA TYR A 48 5.54 2.77 50.57
C TYR A 48 5.79 2.21 49.15
N ILE A 49 6.83 2.71 48.47
CA ILE A 49 7.20 2.22 47.14
C ILE A 49 7.62 0.74 47.18
N GLN A 50 8.30 0.30 48.23
CA GLN A 50 8.66 -1.11 48.41
C GLN A 50 7.43 -2.03 48.57
N ALA A 51 6.39 -1.55 49.25
CA ALA A 51 5.12 -2.26 49.37
C ALA A 51 4.41 -2.38 48.00
N ASP A 52 4.31 -1.29 47.24
CA ASP A 52 3.71 -1.29 45.89
C ASP A 52 4.44 -2.23 44.93
N VAL A 53 5.78 -2.27 44.98
CA VAL A 53 6.59 -3.18 44.17
C VAL A 53 6.37 -4.64 44.57
N ALA A 54 6.10 -4.94 45.84
CA ALA A 54 5.77 -6.29 46.29
C ALA A 54 4.42 -6.76 45.75
N ASP A 55 3.41 -5.88 45.76
CA ASP A 55 2.08 -6.15 45.21
C ASP A 55 2.12 -6.35 43.69
N LEU A 56 2.86 -5.51 42.96
CA LEU A 56 3.06 -5.67 41.52
C LEU A 56 3.77 -7.00 41.19
N LYS A 57 4.78 -7.40 41.98
CA LYS A 57 5.43 -8.71 41.80
C LYS A 57 4.47 -9.87 42.04
N TYR A 58 3.53 -9.73 42.97
CA TYR A 58 2.50 -10.74 43.21
C TYR A 58 1.53 -10.84 42.01
N GLN A 59 1.06 -9.71 41.49
CA GLN A 59 0.18 -9.67 40.31
C GLN A 59 0.85 -10.27 39.07
N VAL A 60 2.11 -9.95 38.81
CA VAL A 60 2.88 -10.53 37.69
C VAL A 60 3.01 -12.05 37.83
N LYS A 61 3.21 -12.58 39.05
CA LYS A 61 3.24 -14.03 39.28
C LYS A 61 1.90 -14.71 39.01
N GLN A 62 0.78 -14.05 39.31
CA GLN A 62 -0.56 -14.58 38.99
C GLN A 62 -0.79 -14.61 37.48
N LEU A 63 -0.48 -13.52 36.77
CA LEU A 63 -0.58 -13.45 35.31
C LEU A 63 0.31 -14.50 34.61
N ILE A 64 1.51 -14.79 35.15
CA ILE A 64 2.38 -15.86 34.64
C ILE A 64 1.75 -17.25 34.85
N ARG A 65 1.06 -17.47 35.97
CA ARG A 65 0.34 -18.74 36.22
C ARG A 65 -0.82 -18.91 35.24
N GLU A 66 -1.66 -17.90 35.08
CA GLU A 66 -2.77 -17.90 34.12
C GLU A 66 -2.27 -18.15 32.69
N LYS A 67 -1.21 -17.45 32.27
CA LYS A 67 -0.59 -17.65 30.95
C LYS A 67 -0.01 -19.06 30.75
N ASN A 68 0.46 -19.72 31.81
CA ASN A 68 0.96 -21.09 31.74
C ASN A 68 -0.18 -22.12 31.68
N GLU A 69 -1.33 -21.83 32.30
CA GLU A 69 -2.55 -22.63 32.12
C GLU A 69 -3.11 -22.49 30.70
N ASP A 70 -3.11 -21.28 30.14
CA ASP A 70 -3.48 -21.02 28.75
C ASP A 70 -2.53 -21.71 27.76
N LYS A 71 -1.22 -21.76 28.06
CA LYS A 71 -0.28 -22.55 27.25
C LYS A 71 -0.59 -24.04 27.28
N ARG A 72 -1.00 -24.59 28.43
CA ARG A 72 -1.36 -26.01 28.56
C ARG A 72 -2.65 -26.34 27.81
N THR A 73 -3.65 -25.46 27.87
CA THR A 73 -4.87 -25.63 27.08
C THR A 73 -4.57 -25.52 25.59
N THR A 74 -3.74 -24.55 25.18
CA THR A 74 -3.31 -24.39 23.78
C THR A 74 -2.54 -25.61 23.26
N MET A 75 -1.65 -26.19 24.07
CA MET A 75 -0.96 -27.46 23.72
C MET A 75 -1.96 -28.61 23.55
N ARG A 76 -2.96 -28.71 24.43
CA ARG A 76 -4.02 -29.73 24.32
C ARG A 76 -4.88 -29.56 23.06
N TRP A 77 -5.18 -28.33 22.68
CA TRP A 77 -5.86 -28.02 21.42
C TRP A 77 -4.97 -28.28 20.21
N GLN A 78 -3.66 -28.02 20.28
CA GLN A 78 -2.70 -28.38 19.23
C GLN A 78 -2.60 -29.89 19.03
N ASP A 79 -2.55 -30.68 20.11
CA ASP A 79 -2.57 -32.15 20.03
C ASP A 79 -3.89 -32.67 19.43
N GLN A 80 -5.03 -32.04 19.76
CA GLN A 80 -6.33 -32.34 19.16
C GLN A 80 -6.42 -31.95 17.68
N ILE A 81 -5.87 -30.79 17.30
CA ILE A 81 -5.79 -30.33 15.91
C ILE A 81 -4.89 -31.26 15.10
N GLN A 82 -3.74 -31.66 15.64
CA GLN A 82 -2.82 -32.56 14.95
C GLN A 82 -3.40 -33.97 14.80
N SER A 83 -4.16 -34.45 15.79
CA SER A 83 -4.92 -35.70 15.69
C SER A 83 -6.06 -35.62 14.67
N SER A 84 -6.73 -34.46 14.59
CA SER A 84 -7.80 -34.21 13.63
C SER A 84 -7.26 -34.01 12.20
N SER A 85 -6.11 -33.36 12.03
CA SER A 85 -5.41 -33.22 10.74
C SER A 85 -4.95 -34.58 10.20
N LYS A 86 -4.51 -35.49 11.06
CA LYS A 86 -4.19 -36.87 10.65
C LYS A 86 -5.43 -37.62 10.14
N LEU A 87 -6.57 -37.41 10.80
CA LEU A 87 -7.87 -37.94 10.36
C LEU A 87 -8.32 -37.33 9.03
N VAL A 88 -8.05 -36.04 8.82
CA VAL A 88 -8.31 -35.35 7.55
C VAL A 88 -7.38 -35.85 6.45
N GLU A 89 -6.08 -36.03 6.69
CA GLU A 89 -5.15 -36.66 5.72
C GLU A 89 -5.55 -38.11 5.38
N ASP A 90 -6.03 -38.88 6.37
CA ASP A 90 -6.54 -40.24 6.16
C ASP A 90 -7.88 -40.26 5.40
N LEU A 91 -8.67 -39.18 5.46
CA LEU A 91 -9.90 -38.99 4.69
C LEU A 91 -9.59 -38.46 3.28
N GLU A 92 -8.68 -37.50 3.14
CA GLU A 92 -8.20 -36.94 1.87
C GLU A 92 -7.44 -37.98 1.04
N SER A 93 -6.69 -38.89 1.68
CA SER A 93 -6.10 -40.04 0.99
C SER A 93 -7.14 -41.03 0.48
N LYS A 94 -8.29 -41.15 1.17
CA LYS A 94 -9.46 -41.93 0.70
C LYS A 94 -10.27 -41.19 -0.37
N ASP A 95 -10.35 -39.86 -0.34
CA ASP A 95 -11.00 -39.04 -1.38
C ASP A 95 -10.12 -38.86 -2.63
N SER A 96 -8.80 -39.01 -2.52
CA SER A 96 -7.86 -38.99 -3.66
C SER A 96 -8.09 -40.11 -4.70
N CYS A 97 -8.91 -41.11 -4.35
CA CYS A 97 -9.34 -42.17 -5.27
C CYS A 97 -10.69 -41.90 -5.96
N VAL A 98 -11.41 -40.82 -5.63
CA VAL A 98 -12.76 -40.51 -6.13
C VAL A 98 -12.79 -39.31 -7.10
N ASP A 99 -11.81 -38.40 -7.07
CA ASP A 99 -11.80 -37.20 -7.93
C ASP A 99 -11.12 -37.38 -9.30
N LYS A 100 -11.55 -38.41 -10.05
CA LYS A 100 -11.30 -38.52 -11.50
C LYS A 100 -12.59 -38.88 -12.24
N THR A 101 -13.51 -37.92 -12.38
CA THR A 101 -14.39 -37.73 -13.56
C THR A 101 -15.33 -36.53 -13.31
N SER A 102 -14.88 -35.33 -13.64
CA SER A 102 -15.60 -34.06 -13.40
C SER A 102 -16.79 -33.80 -14.34
N HIS A 103 -17.48 -34.83 -14.85
CA HIS A 103 -18.74 -34.65 -15.58
C HIS A 103 -19.73 -35.76 -15.25
N ASN A 104 -20.91 -35.34 -14.80
CA ASN A 104 -22.03 -36.21 -14.45
C ASN A 104 -22.77 -36.75 -15.70
N SER A 105 -21.99 -37.16 -16.71
CA SER A 105 -22.47 -37.50 -18.03
C SER A 105 -21.94 -38.86 -18.51
N LEU A 106 -22.74 -39.51 -19.36
CA LEU A 106 -22.41 -40.76 -20.04
C LEU A 106 -22.70 -40.65 -21.53
N CYS A 107 -21.88 -41.34 -22.32
CA CYS A 107 -22.11 -41.48 -23.75
C CYS A 107 -22.68 -42.88 -24.05
N ILE A 108 -23.76 -42.93 -24.84
CA ILE A 108 -24.42 -44.15 -25.27
C ILE A 108 -24.37 -44.23 -26.80
N GLU A 109 -23.78 -45.30 -27.33
CA GLU A 109 -23.74 -45.59 -28.76
C GLU A 109 -24.64 -46.77 -29.13
N GLY A 110 -25.16 -46.76 -30.36
CA GLY A 110 -25.94 -47.88 -30.91
C GLY A 110 -27.47 -47.72 -30.85
N ILE A 111 -27.98 -46.60 -30.31
CA ILE A 111 -29.42 -46.27 -30.37
C ILE A 111 -29.77 -45.80 -31.79
N LEU A 112 -30.66 -46.56 -32.46
CA LEU A 112 -31.13 -46.25 -33.81
C LEU A 112 -31.79 -44.87 -33.87
N GLU A 113 -31.63 -44.19 -35.00
CA GLU A 113 -32.13 -42.82 -35.23
C GLU A 113 -33.37 -42.89 -36.14
N ALA A 114 -34.52 -42.43 -35.65
CA ALA A 114 -35.74 -42.29 -36.45
C ALA A 114 -35.87 -40.84 -36.95
N GLU A 115 -36.44 -40.62 -38.14
CA GLU A 115 -36.73 -39.26 -38.63
C GLU A 115 -38.24 -39.04 -38.78
N PRO A 116 -38.80 -37.96 -38.21
CA PRO A 116 -38.21 -36.98 -37.28
C PRO A 116 -38.24 -37.45 -35.81
N GLU A 117 -37.12 -37.36 -35.08
CA GLU A 117 -37.02 -37.64 -33.64
C GLU A 117 -36.96 -36.32 -32.84
N THR A 118 -37.87 -36.15 -31.88
CA THR A 118 -37.85 -35.03 -30.92
C THR A 118 -37.02 -35.37 -29.68
N LEU A 119 -36.47 -34.35 -28.99
CA LEU A 119 -35.71 -34.56 -27.74
C LEU A 119 -36.50 -35.33 -26.68
N LEU A 120 -37.82 -35.12 -26.62
CA LEU A 120 -38.71 -35.84 -25.69
C LEU A 120 -38.82 -37.34 -26.03
N GLN A 121 -38.88 -37.69 -27.33
CA GLN A 121 -38.90 -39.08 -27.80
C GLN A 121 -37.55 -39.77 -27.57
N LEU A 122 -36.44 -39.05 -27.76
CA LEU A 122 -35.10 -39.56 -27.46
C LEU A 122 -34.94 -39.84 -25.96
N ALA A 123 -35.37 -38.90 -25.10
CA ALA A 123 -35.36 -39.08 -23.65
C ALA A 123 -36.21 -40.29 -23.22
N ALA A 124 -37.43 -40.44 -23.77
CA ALA A 124 -38.28 -41.60 -23.50
C ALA A 124 -37.65 -42.92 -23.95
N THR A 125 -36.93 -42.92 -25.09
CA THR A 125 -36.21 -44.11 -25.59
C THR A 125 -35.06 -44.50 -24.66
N VAL A 126 -34.31 -43.52 -24.13
CA VAL A 126 -33.25 -43.75 -23.14
C VAL A 126 -33.83 -44.25 -21.81
N THR A 127 -34.94 -43.68 -21.34
CA THR A 127 -35.62 -44.16 -20.13
C THR A 127 -36.15 -45.59 -20.30
N THR A 128 -36.71 -45.93 -21.47
CA THR A 128 -37.16 -47.29 -21.78
C THR A 128 -35.99 -48.27 -21.81
N LEU A 129 -34.84 -47.86 -22.35
CA LEU A 129 -33.61 -48.65 -22.33
C LEU A 129 -33.14 -48.93 -20.88
N PHE A 130 -33.19 -47.94 -20.00
CA PHE A 130 -32.85 -48.13 -18.59
C PHE A 130 -33.84 -49.05 -17.86
N GLN A 131 -35.12 -48.97 -18.17
CA GLN A 131 -36.15 -49.85 -17.59
C GLN A 131 -36.05 -51.30 -18.11
N GLU A 132 -36.03 -51.50 -19.42
CA GLU A 132 -36.12 -52.83 -20.02
C GLU A 132 -34.80 -53.59 -20.05
N LYS A 133 -33.66 -52.89 -20.21
CA LYS A 133 -32.35 -53.53 -20.39
C LYS A 133 -31.44 -53.44 -19.16
N LEU A 134 -31.63 -52.45 -18.30
CA LEU A 134 -30.83 -52.27 -17.07
C LEU A 134 -31.64 -52.48 -15.79
N GLU A 135 -32.94 -52.80 -15.88
CA GLU A 135 -33.86 -53.03 -14.75
C GLU A 135 -33.84 -51.86 -13.73
N MET A 136 -33.90 -50.62 -14.24
CA MET A 136 -33.93 -49.39 -13.44
C MET A 136 -35.21 -48.59 -13.71
N SER A 137 -36.05 -48.42 -12.69
CA SER A 137 -37.25 -47.56 -12.71
C SER A 137 -36.91 -46.15 -12.19
N ASP A 138 -37.43 -45.11 -12.85
CA ASP A 138 -37.35 -43.70 -12.45
C ASP A 138 -35.94 -43.12 -12.24
N VAL A 139 -35.11 -43.16 -13.28
CA VAL A 139 -33.83 -42.42 -13.30
C VAL A 139 -34.07 -40.97 -13.76
N PRO A 140 -33.87 -39.95 -12.90
CA PRO A 140 -34.06 -38.55 -13.29
C PRO A 140 -32.91 -38.08 -14.19
N LEU A 141 -33.24 -37.69 -15.43
CA LEU A 141 -32.30 -37.20 -16.43
C LEU A 141 -32.45 -35.68 -16.57
N GLU A 142 -31.33 -34.96 -16.56
CA GLU A 142 -31.28 -33.50 -16.71
C GLU A 142 -31.40 -33.12 -18.19
N GLN A 143 -30.58 -33.72 -19.06
CA GLN A 143 -30.59 -33.50 -20.50
C GLN A 143 -30.15 -34.74 -21.27
N VAL A 144 -30.75 -34.93 -22.45
CA VAL A 144 -30.40 -36.00 -23.40
C VAL A 144 -30.37 -35.44 -24.81
N TYR A 145 -29.24 -35.58 -25.51
CA TYR A 145 -29.11 -35.13 -26.89
C TYR A 145 -28.07 -35.93 -27.68
N ARG A 146 -28.18 -35.90 -29.02
CA ARG A 146 -27.22 -36.56 -29.91
C ARG A 146 -26.01 -35.66 -30.17
N VAL A 147 -24.81 -36.23 -30.14
CA VAL A 147 -23.54 -35.54 -30.36
C VAL A 147 -22.93 -35.99 -31.70
N GLY A 148 -22.37 -35.03 -32.45
CA GLY A 148 -21.66 -35.27 -33.70
C GLY A 148 -22.50 -35.08 -34.98
N GLN A 149 -21.79 -35.09 -36.12
CA GLN A 149 -22.40 -34.97 -37.45
C GLN A 149 -22.91 -36.32 -37.96
N ARG A 150 -24.03 -36.30 -38.70
CA ARG A 150 -24.67 -37.52 -39.21
C ARG A 150 -23.80 -38.16 -40.29
N LYS A 151 -23.36 -39.40 -40.07
CA LYS A 151 -22.67 -40.23 -41.07
C LYS A 151 -23.64 -41.31 -41.55
N CYS A 152 -23.76 -41.52 -42.87
CA CYS A 152 -24.76 -42.42 -43.46
C CYS A 152 -24.66 -43.90 -43.01
N SER A 153 -23.60 -44.31 -42.31
CA SER A 153 -23.35 -45.70 -41.95
C SER A 153 -23.47 -46.03 -40.45
N ARG A 154 -23.58 -45.05 -39.54
CA ARG A 154 -23.66 -45.29 -38.08
C ARG A 154 -24.56 -44.28 -37.37
N PRO A 155 -25.39 -44.71 -36.40
CA PRO A 155 -26.19 -43.80 -35.58
C PRO A 155 -25.28 -42.90 -34.72
N ARG A 156 -25.73 -41.66 -34.48
CA ARG A 156 -25.01 -40.68 -33.63
C ARG A 156 -25.04 -41.09 -32.17
N SER A 157 -23.92 -40.89 -31.47
CA SER A 157 -23.78 -41.13 -30.04
C SER A 157 -24.69 -40.18 -29.24
N VAL A 158 -25.32 -40.69 -28.19
CA VAL A 158 -26.25 -39.95 -27.32
C VAL A 158 -25.52 -39.61 -26.03
N LEU A 159 -25.47 -38.32 -25.69
CA LEU A 159 -24.98 -37.87 -24.39
C LEU A 159 -26.15 -37.74 -23.42
N VAL A 160 -26.00 -38.32 -22.23
CA VAL A 160 -26.98 -38.29 -21.14
C VAL A 160 -26.35 -37.60 -19.94
N ILE A 161 -27.01 -36.57 -19.42
CA ILE A 161 -26.60 -35.85 -18.21
C ILE A 161 -27.57 -36.24 -17.08
N PHE A 162 -27.01 -36.69 -15.97
CA PHE A 162 -27.78 -37.18 -14.82
C PHE A 162 -27.94 -36.08 -13.77
N CYS A 163 -29.11 -36.04 -13.11
CA CYS A 163 -29.31 -35.13 -11.99
C CYS A 163 -28.44 -35.49 -10.78
N ASN A 164 -28.19 -36.79 -10.55
CA ASN A 164 -27.38 -37.29 -9.44
C ASN A 164 -26.22 -38.18 -9.92
N PRO A 165 -25.00 -38.00 -9.37
CA PRO A 165 -23.83 -38.80 -9.76
C PRO A 165 -23.87 -40.25 -9.31
N ILE A 166 -24.64 -40.55 -8.27
CA ILE A 166 -24.85 -41.93 -7.80
C ILE A 166 -25.56 -42.76 -8.88
N ASP A 167 -26.55 -42.19 -9.57
CA ASP A 167 -27.33 -42.89 -10.60
C ASP A 167 -26.48 -43.19 -11.83
N ARG A 168 -25.58 -42.27 -12.22
CA ARG A 168 -24.59 -42.44 -13.29
C ARG A 168 -23.70 -43.67 -13.04
N ASP A 169 -23.16 -43.80 -11.83
CA ASP A 169 -22.26 -44.91 -11.47
C ASP A 169 -22.98 -46.26 -11.38
N VAL A 170 -24.28 -46.25 -11.05
CA VAL A 170 -25.12 -47.46 -11.08
C VAL A 170 -25.36 -47.90 -12.52
N VAL A 171 -25.66 -46.97 -13.43
CA VAL A 171 -25.83 -47.25 -14.87
C VAL A 171 -24.54 -47.82 -15.47
N LEU A 172 -23.38 -47.23 -15.17
CA LEU A 172 -22.07 -47.74 -15.59
C LEU A 172 -21.81 -49.17 -15.09
N ARG A 173 -22.10 -49.46 -13.82
CA ARG A 173 -21.92 -50.80 -13.25
C ARG A 173 -22.83 -51.84 -13.92
N ARG A 174 -24.07 -51.46 -14.24
CA ARG A 174 -25.05 -52.34 -14.91
C ARG A 174 -24.88 -52.44 -16.42
N SER A 175 -24.06 -51.58 -17.05
CA SER A 175 -23.77 -51.64 -18.50
C SER A 175 -23.24 -53.01 -18.97
N ARG A 176 -22.65 -53.81 -18.07
CA ARG A 176 -22.25 -55.19 -18.34
C ARG A 176 -23.41 -56.09 -18.77
N MET A 177 -24.64 -55.79 -18.35
CA MET A 177 -25.86 -56.51 -18.77
C MET A 177 -26.18 -56.32 -20.26
N LEU A 178 -25.58 -55.31 -20.91
CA LEU A 178 -25.73 -55.04 -22.34
C LEU A 178 -24.73 -55.83 -23.21
N HIS A 179 -23.86 -56.66 -22.62
CA HIS A 179 -22.93 -57.51 -23.38
C HIS A 179 -23.69 -58.42 -24.36
N GLY A 180 -23.31 -58.36 -25.64
CA GLY A 180 -23.97 -59.10 -26.73
C GLY A 180 -25.04 -58.30 -27.48
N THR A 181 -25.39 -57.09 -27.02
CA THR A 181 -26.20 -56.13 -27.78
C THR A 181 -25.32 -55.19 -28.62
N LYS A 182 -25.90 -54.50 -29.61
CA LYS A 182 -25.20 -53.48 -30.40
C LYS A 182 -25.11 -52.11 -29.69
N ILE A 183 -25.39 -52.06 -28.39
CA ILE A 183 -25.43 -50.82 -27.59
C ILE A 183 -24.24 -50.79 -26.64
N PHE A 184 -23.55 -49.66 -26.57
CA PHE A 184 -22.36 -49.47 -25.74
C PHE A 184 -22.50 -48.21 -24.89
N ILE A 185 -22.13 -48.30 -23.60
CA ILE A 185 -22.16 -47.18 -22.65
C ILE A 185 -20.75 -46.97 -22.10
N TYR A 186 -20.24 -45.75 -22.15
CA TYR A 186 -18.92 -45.40 -21.63
C TYR A 186 -18.89 -43.98 -21.03
N GLU A 187 -17.87 -43.73 -20.22
CA GLU A 187 -17.65 -42.44 -19.58
C GLU A 187 -17.30 -41.36 -20.60
N SER A 188 -17.87 -40.16 -20.41
CA SER A 188 -17.51 -38.99 -21.22
C SER A 188 -16.09 -38.53 -20.87
N LEU A 189 -15.11 -38.85 -21.71
CA LEU A 189 -13.73 -38.38 -21.56
C LEU A 189 -13.58 -36.93 -22.06
N CYS A 190 -12.70 -36.17 -21.41
CA CYS A 190 -12.33 -34.80 -21.81
C CYS A 190 -11.71 -34.80 -23.23
N PRO A 191 -11.98 -33.78 -24.09
CA PRO A 191 -11.42 -33.70 -25.45
C PRO A 191 -9.89 -33.84 -25.49
N THR A 192 -9.22 -33.35 -24.45
CA THR A 192 -7.76 -33.42 -24.27
C THR A 192 -7.25 -34.86 -24.13
N THR A 193 -8.03 -35.76 -23.52
CA THR A 193 -7.67 -37.18 -23.35
C THR A 193 -7.98 -38.01 -24.58
N GLN A 194 -9.00 -37.60 -25.35
CA GLN A 194 -9.42 -38.26 -26.60
C GLN A 194 -8.40 -38.03 -27.74
N ASN A 195 -7.74 -36.87 -27.75
CA ASN A 195 -6.66 -36.55 -28.70
C ASN A 195 -5.34 -37.27 -28.38
N VAL A 196 -5.09 -37.62 -27.11
CA VAL A 196 -3.90 -38.37 -26.69
C VAL A 196 -4.04 -39.87 -26.98
N LEU A 197 -5.26 -40.42 -26.92
CA LEU A 197 -5.54 -41.84 -27.22
C LEU A 197 -5.60 -42.14 -28.73
N ASN A 198 -5.88 -41.13 -29.57
CA ASN A 198 -6.02 -41.29 -31.02
C ASN A 198 -4.70 -41.09 -31.81
N GLY A 199 -3.55 -41.09 -31.13
CA GLY A 199 -2.22 -41.31 -31.69
C GLY A 199 -2.02 -40.93 -33.17
N THR A 200 -1.92 -39.63 -33.44
CA THR A 200 -1.22 -39.12 -34.63
C THR A 200 -0.23 -38.06 -34.18
N GLU A 201 1.02 -38.48 -33.99
CA GLU A 201 2.16 -37.57 -34.03
C GLU A 201 2.22 -36.98 -35.44
N GLU A 202 2.02 -35.67 -35.56
CA GLU A 202 2.66 -34.76 -36.51
C GLU A 202 1.96 -33.40 -36.39
N GLU A 203 2.56 -32.47 -35.64
CA GLU A 203 2.77 -31.08 -36.09
C GLU A 203 3.49 -30.29 -34.99
N ARG A 204 4.81 -30.16 -35.19
CA ARG A 204 5.54 -28.97 -34.78
C ARG A 204 4.88 -27.76 -35.47
N LEU A 205 4.52 -26.74 -34.67
CA LEU A 205 4.56 -25.26 -34.90
C LEU A 205 4.76 -24.79 -36.35
N PRO A 206 4.16 -23.67 -36.86
CA PRO A 206 4.15 -22.36 -36.17
C PRO A 206 3.03 -21.35 -36.62
N TYR A 207 3.07 -20.12 -36.07
CA TYR A 207 2.65 -18.84 -36.66
C TYR A 207 1.73 -18.82 -37.90
N LEU A 208 0.58 -18.13 -37.79
CA LEU A 208 -0.14 -17.56 -38.94
C LEU A 208 -0.52 -16.09 -38.72
N SER A 209 -0.65 -15.39 -39.85
CA SER A 209 -0.19 -14.04 -40.08
C SER A 209 -1.32 -13.06 -40.45
N HIS A 210 -0.95 -11.78 -40.49
CA HIS A 210 -1.74 -10.55 -40.63
C HIS A 210 -2.75 -10.47 -41.82
N ALA A 211 -2.84 -11.48 -42.69
CA ALA A 211 -3.75 -11.47 -43.84
C ALA A 211 -5.10 -12.20 -43.58
N GLU A 212 -5.18 -13.09 -42.58
CA GLU A 212 -6.42 -13.84 -42.30
C GLU A 212 -7.35 -13.13 -41.29
N LEU A 213 -6.81 -12.21 -40.49
CA LEU A 213 -7.57 -11.32 -39.61
C LEU A 213 -8.41 -10.29 -40.39
N ILE A 214 -7.99 -9.93 -41.61
CA ILE A 214 -8.67 -8.94 -42.47
C ILE A 214 -9.88 -9.57 -43.21
N ALA A 215 -9.92 -10.89 -43.40
CA ALA A 215 -11.03 -11.58 -44.07
C ALA A 215 -12.26 -11.79 -43.16
N LYS A 216 -12.08 -11.75 -41.82
CA LYS A 216 -13.16 -12.02 -40.85
C LYS A 216 -13.98 -10.79 -40.47
N TYR A 217 -13.49 -9.57 -40.76
CA TYR A 217 -14.13 -8.30 -40.40
C TYR A 217 -14.95 -7.63 -41.53
N LYS A 218 -15.18 -8.31 -42.66
CA LYS A 218 -16.02 -7.79 -43.77
C LYS A 218 -17.36 -8.53 -43.96
N GLY A 219 -17.78 -9.37 -43.00
CA GLY A 219 -18.86 -10.34 -43.22
C GLY A 219 -20.11 -10.24 -42.36
N VAL A 220 -20.30 -9.22 -41.52
CA VAL A 220 -21.54 -9.08 -40.71
C VAL A 220 -21.96 -7.61 -40.61
N ALA A 221 -22.32 -7.05 -41.75
CA ALA A 221 -23.21 -5.90 -41.85
C ALA A 221 -24.28 -6.25 -42.87
N GLN A 222 -25.41 -6.78 -42.42
CA GLN A 222 -26.74 -6.58 -43.03
C GLN A 222 -27.82 -7.33 -42.24
N ASP A 223 -28.96 -6.65 -42.10
CA ASP A 223 -30.30 -7.14 -41.77
C ASP A 223 -30.76 -7.22 -40.30
N SER A 224 -31.02 -6.04 -39.74
CA SER A 224 -32.34 -5.61 -39.21
C SER A 224 -32.14 -4.23 -38.56
N SER A 225 -32.90 -3.17 -38.81
CA SER A 225 -34.17 -2.96 -39.49
C SER A 225 -34.29 -1.47 -39.82
N SER A 226 -34.78 -1.20 -41.03
CA SER A 226 -35.26 0.08 -41.53
C SER A 226 -36.50 0.59 -40.78
N ALA A 227 -36.52 1.90 -40.50
CA ALA A 227 -37.63 2.86 -40.39
C ALA A 227 -37.29 3.82 -39.23
N VAL A 228 -37.09 5.13 -39.43
CA VAL A 228 -38.02 6.09 -40.03
C VAL A 228 -37.23 7.28 -40.58
N MET A 229 -37.59 7.70 -41.80
CA MET A 229 -37.14 8.94 -42.43
C MET A 229 -37.76 10.19 -41.80
N SER A 230 -37.12 11.32 -42.09
CA SER A 230 -37.61 12.70 -42.12
C SER A 230 -37.47 13.49 -40.82
N SER A 231 -36.50 14.40 -40.78
CA SER A 231 -36.75 15.82 -41.06
C SER A 231 -35.49 16.64 -40.81
N SER A 232 -34.91 17.16 -41.88
CA SER A 232 -34.00 18.30 -41.84
C SER A 232 -34.84 19.59 -41.70
N SER A 233 -34.59 20.41 -40.68
CA SER A 233 -34.81 21.86 -40.77
C SER A 233 -34.10 22.60 -39.63
N LEU A 234 -33.21 23.51 -40.04
CA LEU A 234 -32.97 24.86 -39.53
C LEU A 234 -33.37 25.18 -38.08
N ALA A 235 -32.41 25.71 -37.31
CA ALA A 235 -32.56 26.94 -36.52
C ALA A 235 -31.26 27.24 -35.74
N THR A 236 -30.43 28.13 -36.28
CA THR A 236 -30.12 29.46 -35.69
C THR A 236 -29.24 29.46 -34.44
N ALA A 237 -28.01 29.91 -34.71
CA ALA A 237 -27.18 30.74 -33.86
C ALA A 237 -27.96 31.54 -32.80
N ASN A 238 -27.50 31.46 -31.56
CA ASN A 238 -27.45 32.59 -30.64
C ASN A 238 -26.28 32.38 -29.68
N HIS A 239 -25.17 33.01 -30.03
CA HIS A 239 -24.13 33.40 -29.09
C HIS A 239 -24.74 34.39 -28.10
N HIS A 240 -24.64 34.07 -26.81
CA HIS A 240 -24.44 35.09 -25.79
C HIS A 240 -23.28 34.65 -24.89
N ASP A 241 -22.16 35.35 -25.09
CA ASP A 241 -20.99 35.37 -24.23
C ASP A 241 -21.32 35.86 -22.82
N SER A 242 -20.81 35.16 -21.83
CA SER A 242 -20.29 35.76 -20.60
C SER A 242 -19.22 34.87 -19.97
N THR A 243 -18.00 35.02 -20.48
CA THR A 243 -16.74 35.17 -19.71
C THR A 243 -16.48 34.29 -18.48
N SER A 244 -15.72 33.22 -18.68
CA SER A 244 -14.47 32.96 -17.93
C SER A 244 -13.64 31.89 -18.65
N THR A 245 -12.95 32.28 -19.72
CA THR A 245 -11.93 31.47 -20.38
C THR A 245 -10.72 31.33 -19.47
N HIS A 246 -10.66 30.25 -18.68
CA HIS A 246 -9.37 29.63 -18.40
C HIS A 246 -8.96 28.90 -19.68
N ASN A 247 -7.80 29.28 -20.21
CA ASN A 247 -7.17 28.65 -21.36
C ASN A 247 -7.14 27.12 -21.15
N ALA A 248 -7.99 26.40 -21.88
CA ALA A 248 -7.74 25.01 -22.21
C ALA A 248 -6.57 25.03 -23.21
N ASP A 249 -5.36 25.00 -22.68
CA ASP A 249 -4.15 24.83 -23.46
C ASP A 249 -4.19 23.43 -24.08
N THR A 250 -4.38 23.38 -25.38
CA THR A 250 -4.38 22.16 -26.19
C THR A 250 -2.95 21.63 -26.31
N GLY A 251 -2.63 20.53 -25.62
CA GLY A 251 -1.55 19.62 -26.02
C GLY A 251 -0.17 19.77 -25.37
N GLY A 252 -0.06 20.27 -24.14
CA GLY A 252 1.18 20.19 -23.35
C GLY A 252 1.23 18.92 -22.50
N GLY A 253 2.22 18.05 -22.71
CA GLY A 253 2.37 16.79 -21.97
C GLY A 253 2.37 16.98 -20.45
N ARG A 254 1.58 16.16 -19.74
CA ARG A 254 1.50 16.12 -18.27
C ARG A 254 2.26 14.93 -17.68
N GLN A 255 3.34 14.49 -18.33
CA GLN A 255 3.93 13.20 -17.99
C GLN A 255 4.76 13.27 -16.71
N VAL A 256 4.72 12.18 -15.95
CA VAL A 256 5.43 12.03 -14.68
C VAL A 256 6.21 10.72 -14.72
N LEU A 257 7.48 10.77 -14.31
CA LEU A 257 8.33 9.58 -14.23
C LEU A 257 8.37 9.05 -12.79
N SER A 258 8.04 7.77 -12.60
CA SER A 258 8.11 7.14 -11.28
C SER A 258 9.44 6.41 -11.06
N LEU A 259 10.17 6.76 -9.99
CA LEU A 259 11.45 6.17 -9.63
C LEU A 259 11.29 5.38 -8.32
N HIS A 260 11.52 4.06 -8.37
CA HIS A 260 11.36 3.17 -7.22
C HIS A 260 12.73 2.64 -6.80
N VAL A 261 13.21 3.03 -5.62
CA VAL A 261 14.60 2.82 -5.20
C VAL A 261 14.72 1.98 -3.93
N GLY A 262 15.52 0.93 -4.03
CA GLY A 262 15.78 -0.04 -2.97
C GLY A 262 14.60 -0.98 -2.71
N GLN A 263 14.83 -2.04 -1.94
CA GLN A 263 13.82 -3.06 -1.62
C GLN A 263 12.42 -2.49 -1.28
N ALA A 264 12.32 -1.56 -0.33
CA ALA A 264 11.04 -0.99 0.08
C ALA A 264 10.36 -0.22 -1.07
N GLY A 265 11.13 0.59 -1.79
CA GLY A 265 10.62 1.36 -2.94
C GLY A 265 10.11 0.45 -4.06
N VAL A 266 10.88 -0.59 -4.39
CA VAL A 266 10.53 -1.55 -5.45
C VAL A 266 9.27 -2.36 -5.10
N GLN A 267 9.16 -2.83 -3.84
CA GLN A 267 7.99 -3.60 -3.41
C GLN A 267 6.71 -2.76 -3.37
N ILE A 268 6.78 -1.52 -2.89
CA ILE A 268 5.63 -0.59 -2.92
C ILE A 268 5.28 -0.24 -4.37
N GLY A 269 6.29 0.10 -5.19
CA GLY A 269 6.12 0.45 -6.60
C GLY A 269 5.44 -0.66 -7.40
N ARG A 270 5.81 -1.92 -7.18
CA ARG A 270 5.17 -3.08 -7.81
C ARG A 270 3.65 -3.10 -7.57
N VAL A 271 3.23 -2.98 -6.30
CA VAL A 271 1.82 -3.00 -5.92
C VAL A 271 1.09 -1.75 -6.43
N CYS A 272 1.73 -0.58 -6.40
CA CYS A 272 1.17 0.64 -6.97
C CYS A 272 0.85 0.49 -8.46
N TRP A 273 1.77 -0.09 -9.25
CA TRP A 273 1.54 -0.30 -10.68
C TRP A 273 0.52 -1.37 -10.98
N GLU A 274 0.41 -2.41 -10.15
CA GLU A 274 -0.69 -3.39 -10.24
C GLU A 274 -2.04 -2.69 -10.04
N LEU A 275 -2.15 -1.81 -9.04
CA LEU A 275 -3.34 -1.00 -8.81
C LEU A 275 -3.62 -0.03 -9.96
N TYR A 276 -2.61 0.64 -10.51
CA TYR A 276 -2.78 1.54 -11.65
C TYR A 276 -3.29 0.79 -12.88
N CYS A 277 -2.76 -0.39 -13.18
CA CYS A 277 -3.26 -1.22 -14.27
C CYS A 277 -4.74 -1.57 -14.07
N LEU A 278 -5.14 -1.95 -12.85
CA LEU A 278 -6.54 -2.25 -12.53
C LEU A 278 -7.46 -1.03 -12.61
N GLU A 279 -6.98 0.15 -12.23
CA GLU A 279 -7.76 1.38 -12.32
C GLU A 279 -7.98 1.84 -13.77
N HIS A 280 -6.98 1.64 -14.63
CA HIS A 280 -7.02 2.01 -16.04
C HIS A 280 -7.51 0.89 -16.97
N GLY A 281 -7.79 -0.30 -16.43
CA GLY A 281 -8.25 -1.44 -17.21
C GLY A 281 -7.18 -2.00 -18.16
N ILE A 282 -5.92 -1.99 -17.73
CA ILE A 282 -4.78 -2.54 -18.47
C ILE A 282 -4.49 -3.94 -17.94
N PHE A 283 -4.34 -4.90 -18.84
CA PHE A 283 -3.97 -6.26 -18.48
C PHE A 283 -2.49 -6.36 -18.06
N PRO A 284 -2.10 -7.43 -17.34
CA PRO A 284 -0.70 -7.61 -16.92
C PRO A 284 0.34 -7.66 -18.05
N ASP A 285 -0.11 -7.94 -19.28
CA ASP A 285 0.71 -7.94 -20.50
C ASP A 285 0.88 -6.54 -21.13
N GLY A 286 0.22 -5.52 -20.57
CA GLY A 286 0.22 -4.13 -21.03
C GLY A 286 -0.84 -3.82 -22.10
N VAL A 287 -1.72 -4.76 -22.45
CA VAL A 287 -2.80 -4.50 -23.43
C VAL A 287 -3.99 -3.83 -22.73
N PRO A 288 -4.49 -2.70 -23.24
CA PRO A 288 -5.67 -2.05 -22.65
C PRO A 288 -6.96 -2.82 -22.97
N TYR A 289 -7.92 -2.82 -22.05
CA TYR A 289 -9.23 -3.43 -22.26
C TYR A 289 -10.06 -2.62 -23.29
N PRO A 290 -10.60 -3.25 -24.35
CA PRO A 290 -11.19 -2.55 -25.50
C PRO A 290 -12.44 -1.71 -25.17
N ALA A 291 -13.11 -1.93 -24.03
CA ALA A 291 -14.31 -1.19 -23.66
C ALA A 291 -14.07 0.10 -22.84
N ILE A 292 -12.82 0.42 -22.46
CA ILE A 292 -12.50 1.55 -21.55
C ILE A 292 -11.82 2.72 -22.31
N SER A 293 -11.62 2.57 -23.62
CA SER A 293 -10.73 3.43 -24.44
C SER A 293 -11.14 4.90 -24.63
N GLU A 294 -12.32 5.35 -24.18
CA GLU A 294 -12.80 6.70 -24.55
C GLU A 294 -12.69 7.77 -23.44
N GLU A 295 -12.48 7.43 -22.16
CA GLU A 295 -12.65 8.40 -21.06
C GLU A 295 -11.43 8.70 -20.16
N SER A 296 -10.29 8.00 -20.27
CA SER A 296 -9.13 8.26 -19.39
C SER A 296 -7.86 8.67 -20.13
N SER A 297 -7.27 9.81 -19.74
CA SER A 297 -5.95 10.25 -20.16
C SER A 297 -4.87 9.31 -19.59
N LEU A 298 -4.50 8.27 -20.34
CA LEU A 298 -3.45 7.31 -19.95
C LEU A 298 -2.02 7.85 -20.13
N ASP A 299 -1.86 8.87 -20.97
CA ASP A 299 -0.58 9.47 -21.35
C ASP A 299 0.32 9.98 -20.19
N PRO A 300 -0.21 10.51 -19.07
CA PRO A 300 0.63 11.01 -17.98
C PRO A 300 1.56 9.95 -17.37
N PHE A 301 1.11 8.70 -17.27
CA PHE A 301 1.81 7.62 -16.55
C PHE A 301 2.24 6.46 -17.45
N PHE A 302 1.63 6.29 -18.61
CA PHE A 302 1.96 5.24 -19.57
C PHE A 302 2.47 5.83 -20.88
N SER A 303 3.38 5.11 -21.54
CA SER A 303 3.75 5.35 -22.93
C SER A 303 3.11 4.27 -23.82
N GLU A 304 2.58 4.69 -24.95
CA GLU A 304 2.04 3.77 -25.95
C GLU A 304 3.16 3.33 -26.91
N THR A 305 3.28 2.02 -27.10
CA THR A 305 4.18 1.44 -28.11
C THR A 305 3.47 1.30 -29.45
N SER A 306 4.23 1.12 -30.54
CA SER A 306 3.67 0.92 -31.89
C SER A 306 2.68 -0.25 -31.98
N ASP A 307 2.77 -1.21 -31.07
CA ASP A 307 1.95 -2.42 -31.04
C ASP A 307 0.67 -2.23 -30.21
N GLY A 308 0.37 -1.01 -29.76
CA GLY A 308 -0.79 -0.68 -28.93
C GLY A 308 -0.66 -1.13 -27.47
N LYS A 309 0.54 -1.55 -27.05
CA LYS A 309 0.85 -1.91 -25.67
C LYS A 309 1.24 -0.68 -24.87
N MET A 310 0.66 -0.56 -23.67
CA MET A 310 0.92 0.50 -22.72
C MET A 310 2.04 0.08 -21.76
N VAL A 311 3.14 0.83 -21.77
CA VAL A 311 4.31 0.60 -20.92
C VAL A 311 4.35 1.67 -19.82
N PRO A 312 4.48 1.30 -18.53
CA PRO A 312 4.65 2.27 -17.45
C PRO A 312 5.88 3.17 -17.61
N ARG A 313 5.71 4.47 -17.36
CA ARG A 313 6.82 5.42 -17.17
C ARG A 313 7.40 5.25 -15.77
N SER A 314 8.09 4.13 -15.56
CA SER A 314 8.71 3.80 -14.27
C SER A 314 10.07 3.15 -14.41
N ILE A 315 10.95 3.45 -13.47
CA ILE A 315 12.27 2.82 -13.35
C ILE A 315 12.38 2.22 -11.95
N PHE A 316 12.76 0.94 -11.89
CA PHE A 316 13.01 0.22 -10.65
C PHE A 316 14.50 0.01 -10.48
N ILE A 317 15.03 0.44 -9.34
CA ILE A 317 16.46 0.44 -9.07
C ILE A 317 16.71 -0.24 -7.73
N ASP A 318 17.53 -1.27 -7.73
CA ASP A 318 18.08 -1.82 -6.51
C ASP A 318 19.55 -2.22 -6.71
N LEU A 319 20.34 -2.14 -5.64
CA LEU A 319 21.75 -2.55 -5.68
C LEU A 319 21.90 -4.08 -5.54
N GLU A 320 20.81 -4.77 -5.21
CA GLU A 320 20.70 -6.23 -5.17
C GLU A 320 19.61 -6.71 -6.15
N PRO A 321 19.79 -7.86 -6.83
CA PRO A 321 18.83 -8.31 -7.84
C PRO A 321 17.54 -8.92 -7.25
N SER A 322 17.55 -9.39 -6.00
CA SER A 322 16.52 -10.27 -5.43
C SER A 322 15.09 -9.76 -5.63
N VAL A 323 14.83 -8.49 -5.27
CA VAL A 323 13.48 -7.91 -5.29
C VAL A 323 13.04 -7.53 -6.71
N VAL A 324 13.97 -7.05 -7.54
CA VAL A 324 13.69 -6.70 -8.94
C VAL A 324 13.47 -7.97 -9.78
N ASP A 325 14.17 -9.05 -9.47
CA ASP A 325 13.98 -10.35 -10.12
C ASP A 325 12.59 -10.96 -9.84
N GLU A 326 11.96 -10.62 -8.71
CA GLU A 326 10.56 -10.97 -8.46
C GLU A 326 9.60 -10.27 -9.44
N ILE A 327 9.92 -9.05 -9.88
CA ILE A 327 9.15 -8.35 -10.92
C ILE A 327 9.39 -9.03 -12.27
N ARG A 328 10.66 -9.35 -12.59
CA ARG A 328 11.04 -10.02 -13.85
C ARG A 328 10.41 -11.41 -14.03
N ARG A 329 10.08 -12.10 -12.94
CA ARG A 329 9.41 -13.42 -12.93
C ARG A 329 7.94 -13.36 -12.50
N GLY A 330 7.43 -12.16 -12.23
CA GLY A 330 6.10 -11.96 -11.68
C GLY A 330 5.01 -11.94 -12.76
N THR A 331 3.77 -11.78 -12.32
CA THR A 331 2.59 -11.69 -13.21
C THR A 331 2.68 -10.52 -14.20
N HIS A 332 3.38 -9.44 -13.84
CA HIS A 332 3.56 -8.23 -14.63
C HIS A 332 4.94 -8.17 -15.33
N GLN A 333 5.58 -9.31 -15.58
CA GLN A 333 6.91 -9.36 -16.23
C GLN A 333 6.92 -8.66 -17.60
N ASP A 334 5.84 -8.78 -18.37
CA ASP A 334 5.75 -8.25 -19.72
C ASP A 334 5.38 -6.76 -19.71
N LEU A 335 4.85 -6.23 -18.60
CA LEU A 335 4.42 -4.84 -18.50
C LEU A 335 5.59 -3.86 -18.56
N PHE A 336 6.69 -4.16 -17.87
CA PHE A 336 7.84 -3.28 -17.74
C PHE A 336 8.89 -3.57 -18.81
N HIS A 337 9.50 -2.52 -19.36
CA HIS A 337 10.62 -2.71 -20.26
C HIS A 337 11.85 -3.22 -19.45
N PRO A 338 12.53 -4.30 -19.88
CA PRO A 338 13.62 -4.90 -19.09
C PRO A 338 14.77 -3.93 -18.74
N ALA A 339 15.02 -2.94 -19.60
CA ALA A 339 16.02 -1.89 -19.35
C ALA A 339 15.63 -0.87 -18.26
N ASP A 340 14.36 -0.80 -17.85
CA ASP A 340 13.89 0.00 -16.70
C ASP A 340 14.09 -0.72 -15.36
N LEU A 341 14.42 -2.01 -15.38
CA LEU A 341 14.67 -2.83 -14.21
C LEU A 341 16.19 -2.93 -13.97
N ILE A 342 16.73 -1.97 -13.23
CA ILE A 342 18.17 -1.81 -13.01
C ILE A 342 18.57 -2.49 -11.70
N THR A 343 19.53 -3.40 -11.79
CA THR A 343 20.04 -4.18 -10.66
C THR A 343 21.56 -4.17 -10.65
N HIS A 344 22.17 -4.13 -9.46
CA HIS A 344 23.60 -4.39 -9.28
C HIS A 344 23.84 -5.72 -8.56
N LYS A 345 25.12 -6.10 -8.39
CA LYS A 345 25.51 -7.36 -7.73
C LYS A 345 25.74 -7.22 -6.22
N GLU A 346 26.09 -6.03 -5.77
CA GLU A 346 26.45 -5.77 -4.38
C GLU A 346 25.44 -4.86 -3.72
N ASP A 347 24.95 -5.26 -2.55
CA ASP A 347 24.02 -4.46 -1.76
C ASP A 347 24.73 -3.33 -1.00
N ALA A 348 23.96 -2.36 -0.52
CA ALA A 348 24.46 -1.33 0.39
C ALA A 348 24.60 -1.83 1.84
N ALA A 349 24.16 -3.05 2.18
CA ALA A 349 24.24 -3.65 3.52
C ALA A 349 23.77 -2.73 4.66
N ASN A 350 22.63 -2.05 4.46
CA ASN A 350 22.08 -1.04 5.38
C ASN A 350 23.04 0.10 5.74
N ASN A 351 24.01 0.42 4.87
CA ASN A 351 24.97 1.49 5.08
C ASN A 351 24.79 2.60 4.03
N PHE A 352 24.36 3.79 4.48
CA PHE A 352 24.23 4.99 3.65
C PHE A 352 25.49 5.29 2.85
N ALA A 353 26.67 5.20 3.48
CA ALA A 353 27.94 5.56 2.83
C ALA A 353 28.25 4.63 1.66
N ARG A 354 27.90 3.34 1.75
CA ARG A 354 28.03 2.42 0.61
C ARG A 354 27.10 2.79 -0.54
N GLY A 355 25.86 3.13 -0.21
CA GLY A 355 24.85 3.56 -1.18
C GLY A 355 25.22 4.85 -1.90
N ARG A 356 25.90 5.81 -1.23
CA ARG A 356 26.24 7.12 -1.81
C ARG A 356 27.66 7.19 -2.40
N HIS A 357 28.68 6.70 -1.70
CA HIS A 357 30.08 6.97 -2.03
C HIS A 357 30.77 5.82 -2.76
N SER A 358 30.42 4.56 -2.47
CA SER A 358 31.05 3.41 -3.13
C SER A 358 30.16 2.82 -4.22
N VAL A 359 29.34 1.82 -3.88
CA VAL A 359 28.56 1.02 -4.82
C VAL A 359 27.63 1.88 -5.68
N GLY A 360 27.00 2.90 -5.11
CA GLY A 360 26.10 3.78 -5.84
C GLY A 360 26.74 4.54 -6.99
N ARG A 361 28.04 4.88 -6.89
CA ARG A 361 28.75 5.60 -7.96
C ARG A 361 28.96 4.75 -9.22
N GLU A 362 29.01 3.43 -9.08
CA GLU A 362 29.12 2.51 -10.21
C GLU A 362 27.80 2.44 -10.99
N VAL A 363 26.67 2.54 -10.28
CA VAL A 363 25.32 2.32 -10.84
C VAL A 363 24.68 3.61 -11.32
N VAL A 364 25.01 4.77 -10.72
CA VAL A 364 24.34 6.05 -10.99
C VAL A 364 24.36 6.43 -12.48
N HIS A 365 25.47 6.20 -13.18
CA HIS A 365 25.56 6.54 -14.61
C HIS A 365 24.55 5.75 -15.45
N ALA A 366 24.39 4.46 -15.18
CA ALA A 366 23.42 3.62 -15.89
C ALA A 366 21.98 4.07 -15.60
N VAL A 367 21.69 4.45 -14.36
CA VAL A 367 20.38 4.95 -13.93
C VAL A 367 20.05 6.29 -14.56
N THR A 368 20.95 7.28 -14.48
CA THR A 368 20.75 8.61 -15.06
C THR A 368 20.58 8.54 -16.57
N GLU A 369 21.34 7.69 -17.26
CA GLU A 369 21.16 7.48 -18.71
C GLU A 369 19.79 6.86 -19.04
N ARG A 370 19.29 5.94 -18.21
CA ARG A 370 17.94 5.39 -18.41
C ARG A 370 16.84 6.43 -18.16
N ILE A 371 17.00 7.24 -17.11
CA ILE A 371 16.12 8.37 -16.81
C ILE A 371 16.08 9.32 -17.99
N ARG A 372 17.25 9.71 -18.52
CA ARG A 372 17.36 10.59 -19.70
C ARG A 372 16.56 10.06 -20.89
N LYS A 373 16.70 8.78 -21.24
CA LYS A 373 15.93 8.16 -22.33
C LYS A 373 14.42 8.19 -22.09
N GLN A 374 13.96 8.01 -20.85
CA GLN A 374 12.53 8.11 -20.52
C GLN A 374 12.04 9.55 -20.62
N VAL A 375 12.83 10.52 -20.15
CA VAL A 375 12.51 11.95 -20.22
C VAL A 375 12.46 12.45 -21.67
N GLU A 376 13.40 12.03 -22.52
CA GLU A 376 13.39 12.33 -23.97
C GLU A 376 12.15 11.75 -24.67
N GLY A 377 11.58 10.66 -24.13
CA GLY A 377 10.32 10.07 -24.59
C GLY A 377 9.07 10.76 -24.05
N CYS A 378 9.19 11.88 -23.33
CA CYS A 378 8.07 12.68 -22.83
C CYS A 378 7.94 13.97 -23.63
N SER A 379 6.71 14.36 -23.98
CA SER A 379 6.46 15.66 -24.66
C SER A 379 6.49 16.84 -23.69
N GLY A 380 6.24 16.60 -22.40
CA GLY A 380 6.34 17.57 -21.31
C GLY A 380 6.46 16.87 -19.95
N LEU A 381 7.68 16.79 -19.42
CA LEU A 381 7.90 16.25 -18.08
C LEU A 381 7.46 17.27 -17.01
N GLN A 382 6.47 16.91 -16.20
CA GLN A 382 6.07 17.73 -15.04
C GLN A 382 6.99 17.54 -13.84
N GLY A 383 7.40 16.29 -13.60
CA GLY A 383 8.12 15.94 -12.39
C GLY A 383 8.45 14.46 -12.22
N PHE A 384 9.09 14.17 -11.10
CA PHE A 384 9.45 12.83 -10.66
C PHE A 384 8.64 12.45 -9.42
N ILE A 385 8.14 11.21 -9.39
CA ILE A 385 7.58 10.58 -8.19
C ILE A 385 8.57 9.52 -7.71
N CYS A 386 9.19 9.73 -6.54
CA CYS A 386 10.17 8.80 -6.00
C CYS A 386 9.60 8.01 -4.82
N THR A 387 9.73 6.68 -4.83
CA THR A 387 9.36 5.83 -3.68
C THR A 387 10.60 5.14 -3.13
N HIS A 388 10.88 5.33 -1.83
CA HIS A 388 12.04 4.74 -1.17
C HIS A 388 11.88 4.71 0.36
N SER A 389 12.89 4.21 1.08
CA SER A 389 12.95 4.21 2.54
C SER A 389 14.04 5.12 3.09
N PHE A 390 13.82 5.77 4.24
CA PHE A 390 14.87 6.48 4.98
C PHE A 390 15.88 5.53 5.68
N GLY A 391 15.41 4.34 6.09
CA GLY A 391 16.21 3.43 6.92
C GLY A 391 17.21 2.55 6.15
N GLY A 392 16.92 2.19 4.89
CA GLY A 392 17.75 1.27 4.11
C GLY A 392 18.99 1.94 3.49
N GLY A 393 20.08 1.21 3.29
CA GLY A 393 21.32 1.75 2.71
C GLY A 393 21.17 2.24 1.27
N THR A 394 20.48 1.47 0.42
CA THR A 394 20.16 1.85 -0.97
C THR A 394 19.13 2.98 -0.99
N GLY A 395 18.02 2.80 -0.26
CA GLY A 395 16.91 3.76 -0.23
C GLY A 395 17.30 5.13 0.34
N SER A 396 18.33 5.21 1.17
CA SER A 396 18.84 6.47 1.73
C SER A 396 20.03 6.99 0.92
N GLY A 397 21.13 6.21 0.85
CA GLY A 397 22.39 6.64 0.26
C GLY A 397 22.35 6.80 -1.25
N PHE A 398 21.87 5.78 -1.98
CA PHE A 398 21.77 5.88 -3.44
C PHE A 398 20.71 6.90 -3.86
N MET A 399 19.60 7.00 -3.10
CA MET A 399 18.60 8.03 -3.35
C MET A 399 19.19 9.44 -3.20
N THR A 400 19.96 9.73 -2.16
CA THR A 400 20.63 11.04 -2.02
C THR A 400 21.48 11.36 -3.25
N LEU A 401 22.31 10.42 -3.69
CA LEU A 401 23.15 10.60 -4.90
C LEU A 401 22.31 10.84 -6.15
N LEU A 402 21.18 10.13 -6.29
CA LEU A 402 20.27 10.28 -7.42
C LEU A 402 19.58 11.66 -7.41
N LEU A 403 19.12 12.12 -6.24
CA LEU A 403 18.46 13.42 -6.10
C LEU A 403 19.41 14.58 -6.44
N GLU A 404 20.67 14.51 -6.00
CA GLU A 404 21.70 15.49 -6.39
C GLU A 404 21.86 15.58 -7.92
N LYS A 405 21.85 14.43 -8.61
CA LYS A 405 21.96 14.38 -10.07
C LYS A 405 20.71 14.87 -10.77
N LEU A 406 19.53 14.53 -10.25
CA LEU A 406 18.26 15.02 -10.78
C LEU A 406 18.12 16.53 -10.61
N ALA A 407 18.52 17.09 -9.48
CA ALA A 407 18.52 18.53 -9.24
C ALA A 407 19.49 19.27 -10.17
N GLN A 408 20.64 18.65 -10.50
CA GLN A 408 21.61 19.20 -11.46
C GLN A 408 21.11 19.17 -12.91
N GLU A 409 20.53 18.05 -13.36
CA GLU A 409 20.12 17.86 -14.76
C GLU A 409 18.72 18.43 -15.06
N TYR A 410 17.80 18.44 -14.08
CA TYR A 410 16.39 18.78 -14.26
C TYR A 410 15.85 19.79 -13.21
N PRO A 411 16.44 20.99 -13.08
CA PRO A 411 16.11 21.94 -12.01
C PRO A 411 14.69 22.51 -12.05
N SER A 412 14.02 22.49 -13.21
CA SER A 412 12.65 23.02 -13.37
C SER A 412 11.55 22.02 -13.03
N THR A 413 11.91 20.77 -12.75
CA THR A 413 10.96 19.67 -12.53
C THR A 413 10.57 19.59 -11.06
N SER A 414 9.29 19.26 -10.80
CA SER A 414 8.81 19.08 -9.42
C SER A 414 9.14 17.67 -8.93
N LEU A 415 9.45 17.53 -7.64
CA LEU A 415 9.84 16.25 -7.03
C LEU A 415 8.86 15.92 -5.91
N MET A 416 8.18 14.79 -6.05
CA MET A 416 7.27 14.25 -5.04
C MET A 416 7.83 12.93 -4.53
N ARG A 417 7.96 12.76 -3.21
CA ARG A 417 8.49 11.52 -2.64
C ARG A 417 7.50 10.82 -1.72
N PHE A 418 7.42 9.51 -1.81
CA PHE A 418 6.73 8.65 -0.86
C PHE A 418 7.76 7.84 -0.09
N CYS A 419 7.86 8.08 1.21
CA CYS A 419 8.98 7.62 2.00
C CYS A 419 8.56 6.82 3.23
N ALA A 420 9.11 5.61 3.36
CA ALA A 420 9.01 4.84 4.59
C ALA A 420 9.95 5.44 5.64
N PHE A 421 9.37 6.09 6.64
CA PHE A 421 10.06 6.67 7.79
C PHE A 421 10.33 5.59 8.85
N PRO A 422 11.51 5.61 9.53
CA PRO A 422 11.85 4.59 10.52
C PRO A 422 10.89 4.56 11.71
N SER A 423 10.39 3.37 12.02
CA SER A 423 9.46 3.15 13.13
C SER A 423 10.19 3.08 14.48
N PRO A 424 9.54 3.50 15.59
CA PRO A 424 10.08 3.32 16.93
C PRO A 424 10.33 1.86 17.31
N ARG A 425 9.37 0.97 17.03
CA ARG A 425 9.38 -0.45 17.46
C ARG A 425 9.65 -1.44 16.33
N MET A 426 9.26 -1.11 15.10
CA MET A 426 9.40 -1.96 13.91
C MET A 426 10.60 -1.54 13.04
N SER A 427 11.79 -1.55 13.63
CA SER A 427 13.04 -1.27 12.93
C SER A 427 13.76 -2.57 12.57
N THR A 428 14.19 -2.71 11.32
CA THR A 428 14.84 -3.92 10.81
C THR A 428 16.36 -3.85 10.92
N ALA A 429 16.93 -2.64 10.88
CA ALA A 429 18.37 -2.42 11.03
C ALA A 429 18.70 -1.46 12.18
N VAL A 430 19.73 -1.82 12.95
CA VAL A 430 20.19 -1.05 14.12
C VAL A 430 20.70 0.35 13.72
N VAL A 431 21.23 0.48 12.51
CA VAL A 431 21.84 1.72 11.98
C VAL A 431 20.84 2.61 11.22
N GLU A 432 19.54 2.28 11.20
CA GLU A 432 18.50 3.10 10.55
C GLU A 432 18.53 4.59 10.96
N PRO A 433 18.76 4.96 12.24
CA PRO A 433 18.87 6.37 12.62
C PRO A 433 20.05 7.10 11.96
N TYR A 434 21.20 6.44 11.76
CA TYR A 434 22.32 7.05 11.04
C TYR A 434 21.97 7.33 9.59
N ASN A 435 21.40 6.33 8.90
CA ASN A 435 20.98 6.47 7.50
C ASN A 435 19.93 7.58 7.34
N THR A 436 18.97 7.65 8.26
CA THR A 436 17.88 8.63 8.23
C THR A 436 18.40 10.05 8.39
N ILE A 437 19.28 10.30 9.36
CA ILE A 437 19.84 11.64 9.62
C ILE A 437 20.74 12.10 8.46
N LEU A 438 21.62 11.23 7.96
CA LEU A 438 22.49 11.55 6.81
C LEU A 438 21.67 11.85 5.55
N HIS A 439 20.66 11.04 5.26
CA HIS A 439 19.77 11.26 4.14
C HIS A 439 18.97 12.56 4.29
N ALA A 440 18.30 12.76 5.43
CA ALA A 440 17.50 13.96 5.67
C ALA A 440 18.34 15.24 5.55
N SER A 441 19.54 15.27 6.13
CA SER A 441 20.40 16.46 6.06
C SER A 441 20.86 16.78 4.65
N THR A 442 21.02 15.79 3.79
CA THR A 442 21.60 15.98 2.44
C THR A 442 20.53 16.24 1.39
N THR A 443 19.32 15.70 1.57
CA THR A 443 18.24 15.87 0.58
C THR A 443 17.37 17.10 0.83
N MET A 444 17.38 17.66 2.05
CA MET A 444 16.50 18.77 2.43
C MET A 444 16.58 19.99 1.50
N GLU A 445 17.71 20.22 0.86
CA GLU A 445 17.91 21.33 -0.10
C GLU A 445 17.33 21.04 -1.49
N TYR A 446 17.21 19.76 -1.87
CA TYR A 446 16.76 19.33 -3.19
C TYR A 446 15.27 18.92 -3.19
N ASP A 447 14.68 18.76 -2.01
CA ASP A 447 13.34 18.24 -1.84
C ASP A 447 12.27 19.32 -1.93
N HIS A 448 11.20 19.02 -2.68
CA HIS A 448 10.02 19.88 -2.75
C HIS A 448 8.93 19.40 -1.80
N CYS A 449 8.52 18.12 -1.87
CA CYS A 449 7.45 17.58 -1.03
C CYS A 449 7.66 16.09 -0.74
N VAL A 450 7.63 15.72 0.55
CA VAL A 450 7.97 14.38 1.03
C VAL A 450 6.85 13.80 1.88
N PHE A 451 6.05 12.94 1.27
CA PHE A 451 4.99 12.21 1.97
C PHE A 451 5.58 11.08 2.80
N VAL A 452 5.41 11.22 4.11
CA VAL A 452 5.95 10.27 5.08
C VAL A 452 4.87 9.29 5.53
N PHE A 453 5.26 8.03 5.62
CA PHE A 453 4.49 6.98 6.30
C PHE A 453 5.42 6.13 7.15
N ASP A 454 4.84 5.51 8.18
CA ASP A 454 5.51 4.72 9.20
C ASP A 454 4.97 3.29 9.13
N ASN A 455 5.87 2.30 9.13
CA ASN A 455 5.48 0.89 9.13
C ASN A 455 4.70 0.51 10.39
N GLU A 456 4.99 1.10 11.55
CA GLU A 456 4.29 0.80 12.81
C GLU A 456 2.86 1.34 12.78
N ALA A 457 2.65 2.57 12.29
CA ALA A 457 1.32 3.13 12.13
C ALA A 457 0.49 2.32 11.12
N THR A 458 1.07 2.01 9.96
CA THR A 458 0.45 1.19 8.92
C THR A 458 0.11 -0.22 9.43
N TYR A 459 0.99 -0.83 10.23
CA TYR A 459 0.74 -2.11 10.87
C TYR A 459 -0.44 -2.04 11.85
N ASN A 460 -0.47 -1.02 12.71
CA ASN A 460 -1.57 -0.81 13.66
C ASN A 460 -2.91 -0.59 12.96
N LEU A 461 -2.93 0.10 11.81
CA LEU A 461 -4.13 0.25 10.97
C LEU A 461 -4.63 -1.10 10.47
N CYS A 462 -3.74 -1.95 9.94
CA CYS A 462 -4.10 -3.29 9.48
C CYS A 462 -4.65 -4.18 10.61
N VAL A 463 -4.07 -4.10 11.81
CA VAL A 463 -4.57 -4.86 12.97
C VAL A 463 -5.93 -4.34 13.44
N ASN A 464 -6.04 -3.04 13.68
CA ASN A 464 -7.19 -2.46 14.37
C ASN A 464 -8.40 -2.23 13.44
N LYS A 465 -8.17 -1.89 12.17
CA LYS A 465 -9.24 -1.53 11.21
C LYS A 465 -9.56 -2.66 10.23
N LEU A 466 -8.54 -3.38 9.74
CA LEU A 466 -8.76 -4.50 8.82
C LEU A 466 -9.00 -5.84 9.56
N GLY A 467 -8.72 -5.90 10.87
CA GLY A 467 -8.92 -7.11 11.67
C GLY A 467 -7.88 -8.21 11.43
N ILE A 468 -6.74 -7.86 10.83
CA ILE A 468 -5.69 -8.81 10.48
C ILE A 468 -4.82 -9.07 11.71
N GLY A 469 -4.83 -10.29 12.24
CA GLY A 469 -4.07 -10.61 13.47
C GLY A 469 -2.55 -10.47 13.34
N ARG A 470 -1.97 -10.78 12.16
CA ARG A 470 -0.53 -10.62 11.88
C ARG A 470 -0.32 -10.11 10.45
N PRO A 471 -0.34 -8.78 10.24
CA PRO A 471 -0.08 -8.17 8.94
C PRO A 471 1.32 -8.50 8.41
N THR A 472 1.39 -8.83 7.12
CA THR A 472 2.65 -9.00 6.37
C THR A 472 3.00 -7.72 5.60
N TYR A 473 4.24 -7.61 5.09
CA TYR A 473 4.61 -6.48 4.23
C TYR A 473 3.72 -6.36 2.99
N ASN A 474 3.15 -7.45 2.48
CA ASN A 474 2.21 -7.37 1.37
C ASN A 474 0.93 -6.63 1.76
N ASN A 475 0.38 -6.91 2.95
CA ASN A 475 -0.80 -6.20 3.46
C ASN A 475 -0.51 -4.71 3.70
N LEU A 476 0.67 -4.39 4.24
CA LEU A 476 1.12 -3.00 4.43
C LEU A 476 1.25 -2.29 3.07
N ASN A 477 1.90 -2.93 2.09
CA ASN A 477 2.10 -2.36 0.76
C ASN A 477 0.79 -2.17 0.00
N HIS A 478 -0.20 -3.07 0.15
CA HIS A 478 -1.54 -2.88 -0.39
C HIS A 478 -2.20 -1.61 0.17
N HIS A 479 -2.08 -1.37 1.48
CA HIS A 479 -2.62 -0.16 2.09
C HIS A 479 -1.89 1.10 1.61
N VAL A 480 -0.55 1.09 1.62
CA VAL A 480 0.27 2.21 1.13
C VAL A 480 -0.03 2.49 -0.35
N ALA A 481 -0.14 1.47 -1.20
CA ALA A 481 -0.47 1.63 -2.61
C ALA A 481 -1.84 2.30 -2.82
N GLN A 482 -2.82 1.99 -1.97
CA GLN A 482 -4.13 2.65 -2.02
C GLN A 482 -4.04 4.15 -1.70
N VAL A 483 -3.21 4.52 -0.72
CA VAL A 483 -3.00 5.93 -0.35
C VAL A 483 -2.22 6.67 -1.42
N VAL A 484 -1.15 6.06 -1.95
CA VAL A 484 -0.36 6.60 -3.08
C VAL A 484 -1.26 6.77 -4.30
N SER A 485 -2.10 5.80 -4.62
CA SER A 485 -3.07 5.91 -5.71
C SER A 485 -4.06 7.04 -5.52
N ALA A 486 -4.55 7.25 -4.29
CA ALA A 486 -5.43 8.36 -3.98
C ALA A 486 -4.73 9.73 -4.08
N ALA A 487 -3.46 9.81 -3.68
CA ALA A 487 -2.64 11.02 -3.80
C ALA A 487 -2.31 11.38 -5.25
N THR A 488 -2.02 10.38 -6.09
CA THR A 488 -1.69 10.58 -7.52
C THR A 488 -2.91 10.57 -8.44
N ALA A 489 -4.12 10.37 -7.91
CA ALA A 489 -5.34 10.27 -8.71
C ALA A 489 -5.65 11.56 -9.49
N SER A 490 -5.28 12.74 -8.96
CA SER A 490 -5.47 14.03 -9.65
C SER A 490 -4.57 14.20 -10.88
N LEU A 491 -3.49 13.41 -10.97
CA LEU A 491 -2.56 13.44 -12.10
C LEU A 491 -2.96 12.45 -13.21
N ARG A 492 -3.70 11.39 -12.85
CA ARG A 492 -4.04 10.27 -13.74
C ARG A 492 -5.46 10.33 -14.30
N PHE A 493 -6.35 11.06 -13.64
CA PHE A 493 -7.74 11.18 -14.03
C PHE A 493 -8.16 12.63 -14.04
N ASP A 494 -9.07 12.96 -14.94
CA ASP A 494 -9.74 14.25 -14.93
C ASP A 494 -10.78 14.29 -13.81
N GLY A 495 -10.57 15.20 -12.86
CA GLY A 495 -11.48 15.53 -11.77
C GLY A 495 -12.07 16.92 -11.94
N ALA A 496 -13.11 17.20 -11.15
CA ALA A 496 -13.72 18.53 -11.10
C ALA A 496 -12.77 19.59 -10.51
N LEU A 497 -11.78 19.15 -9.72
CA LEU A 497 -10.73 19.98 -9.15
C LEU A 497 -9.44 19.17 -9.15
N ASN A 498 -8.62 19.37 -10.18
CA ASN A 498 -7.32 18.74 -10.34
C ASN A 498 -6.23 19.54 -9.62
N VAL A 499 -5.26 18.82 -9.09
CA VAL A 499 -4.08 19.35 -8.40
C VAL A 499 -2.87 18.79 -9.15
N ASP A 500 -2.10 19.66 -9.79
CA ASP A 500 -0.86 19.26 -10.47
C ASP A 500 0.28 19.00 -9.47
N VAL A 501 1.37 18.36 -9.92
CA VAL A 501 2.54 18.07 -9.05
C VAL A 501 3.11 19.35 -8.42
N ARG A 502 3.16 20.45 -9.20
CA ARG A 502 3.62 21.76 -8.73
C ARG A 502 2.67 22.36 -7.68
N ASP A 503 1.38 22.09 -7.81
CA ASP A 503 0.37 22.58 -6.86
C ASP A 503 0.51 21.89 -5.50
N PHE A 504 0.96 20.64 -5.44
CA PHE A 504 1.25 20.01 -4.15
C PHE A 504 2.32 20.76 -3.37
N ASN A 505 3.38 21.22 -4.06
CA ASN A 505 4.43 22.01 -3.42
C ASN A 505 3.87 23.33 -2.87
N THR A 506 3.19 24.12 -3.73
CA THR A 506 2.66 25.43 -3.32
C THR A 506 1.53 25.34 -2.28
N ASN A 507 0.76 24.25 -2.27
CA ASN A 507 -0.36 24.08 -1.35
C ASN A 507 0.02 23.47 -0.01
N LEU A 508 1.00 22.55 0.02
CA LEU A 508 1.34 21.80 1.23
C LEU A 508 2.59 22.33 1.94
N VAL A 509 3.50 22.99 1.23
CA VAL A 509 4.81 23.37 1.74
C VAL A 509 4.93 24.90 1.78
N PRO A 510 4.48 25.53 2.89
CA PRO A 510 4.60 26.97 3.06
C PRO A 510 6.04 27.40 3.36
N LEU A 511 6.81 26.53 4.01
CA LEU A 511 8.22 26.75 4.36
C LEU A 511 9.06 25.65 3.71
N PRO A 512 10.07 25.98 2.87
CA PRO A 512 10.84 25.00 2.12
C PRO A 512 11.49 23.91 2.99
N ARG A 513 11.91 24.21 4.22
CA ARG A 513 12.50 23.21 5.15
C ARG A 513 11.46 22.30 5.79
N LEU A 514 10.21 22.73 5.91
CA LEU A 514 9.13 21.98 6.57
C LEU A 514 8.23 21.28 5.54
N HIS A 515 8.83 20.44 4.70
CA HIS A 515 8.16 19.82 3.55
C HIS A 515 7.70 18.36 3.78
N PHE A 516 7.40 17.98 5.03
CA PHE A 516 7.05 16.61 5.42
C PHE A 516 5.56 16.44 5.79
N PRO A 517 4.63 16.48 4.82
CA PRO A 517 3.22 16.20 5.08
C PRO A 517 2.99 14.73 5.45
N VAL A 518 2.15 14.53 6.46
CA VAL A 518 1.68 13.22 6.91
C VAL A 518 0.44 12.83 6.12
N MET A 519 0.38 11.56 5.70
CA MET A 519 -0.75 11.00 4.98
C MET A 519 -1.77 10.35 5.92
N THR A 520 -3.04 10.41 5.55
CA THR A 520 -4.14 9.73 6.23
C THR A 520 -5.18 9.31 5.21
N TYR A 521 -5.74 8.11 5.35
CA TYR A 521 -6.71 7.57 4.41
C TYR A 521 -7.96 7.08 5.12
N ALA A 522 -9.13 7.42 4.58
CA ALA A 522 -10.42 6.94 5.05
C ALA A 522 -11.36 6.69 3.87
N PRO A 523 -12.25 5.69 3.93
CA PRO A 523 -12.44 4.75 5.03
C PRO A 523 -11.49 3.55 4.90
N ILE A 524 -11.11 2.95 6.03
CA ILE A 524 -10.38 1.67 6.07
C ILE A 524 -11.33 0.63 6.64
N VAL A 525 -11.91 -0.17 5.76
CA VAL A 525 -12.92 -1.19 6.11
C VAL A 525 -12.46 -2.53 5.55
N SER A 526 -12.54 -3.58 6.37
CA SER A 526 -12.27 -4.96 5.96
C SER A 526 -13.30 -5.45 4.95
N ALA A 527 -12.89 -6.27 3.99
CA ALA A 527 -13.76 -6.90 3.00
C ALA A 527 -14.99 -7.60 3.61
N ASP A 528 -14.86 -8.18 4.81
CA ASP A 528 -15.94 -8.87 5.51
C ASP A 528 -17.03 -7.93 6.05
N ASN A 529 -16.65 -6.68 6.36
CA ASN A 529 -17.55 -5.67 6.95
C ASN A 529 -18.13 -4.69 5.92
N ALA A 530 -17.83 -4.87 4.63
CA ALA A 530 -18.19 -3.96 3.54
C ALA A 530 -19.69 -3.60 3.47
N TYR A 531 -20.58 -4.55 3.80
CA TYR A 531 -22.03 -4.36 3.68
C TYR A 531 -22.67 -3.63 4.87
N ARG A 532 -21.96 -3.50 6.00
CA ARG A 532 -22.53 -2.96 7.24
C ARG A 532 -22.32 -1.46 7.40
N GLU A 533 -21.31 -0.88 6.73
CA GLU A 533 -20.90 0.50 6.96
C GLU A 533 -20.79 1.31 5.66
N GLN A 534 -21.86 2.03 5.31
CA GLN A 534 -21.76 3.11 4.33
C GLN A 534 -21.42 4.41 5.06
N GLN A 535 -20.14 4.78 5.11
CA GLN A 535 -19.70 6.01 5.78
C GLN A 535 -20.04 7.24 4.95
N SER A 536 -20.66 8.27 5.54
CA SER A 536 -20.95 9.54 4.86
C SER A 536 -19.68 10.33 4.57
N VAL A 537 -19.74 11.31 3.65
CA VAL A 537 -18.60 12.22 3.40
C VAL A 537 -18.15 12.88 4.70
N SER A 538 -19.09 13.34 5.53
CA SER A 538 -18.79 13.97 6.83
C SER A 538 -18.10 13.02 7.83
N ASP A 539 -18.49 11.75 7.85
CA ASP A 539 -17.89 10.75 8.75
C ASP A 539 -16.46 10.43 8.31
N MET A 540 -16.24 10.24 7.01
CA MET A 540 -14.92 9.98 6.46
C MET A 540 -13.97 11.18 6.67
N THR A 541 -14.45 12.40 6.40
CA THR A 541 -13.67 13.62 6.67
C THR A 541 -13.32 13.73 8.14
N THR A 542 -14.24 13.38 9.04
CA THR A 542 -13.95 13.34 10.49
C THR A 542 -12.91 12.28 10.84
N ALA A 543 -13.00 11.10 10.23
CA ALA A 543 -12.05 10.01 10.45
C ALA A 543 -10.63 10.39 10.02
N CYS A 544 -10.45 11.25 9.01
CA CYS A 544 -9.12 11.73 8.62
C CYS A 544 -8.40 12.52 9.72
N PHE A 545 -9.11 13.17 10.64
CA PHE A 545 -8.51 13.91 11.75
C PHE A 545 -8.36 13.06 13.02
N ASP A 546 -8.72 11.78 12.97
CA ASP A 546 -8.46 10.84 14.07
C ASP A 546 -6.97 10.44 14.03
N PRO A 547 -6.20 10.63 15.12
CA PRO A 547 -4.81 10.17 15.20
C PRO A 547 -4.66 8.67 14.91
N ALA A 548 -5.69 7.86 15.19
CA ALA A 548 -5.68 6.42 14.92
C ALA A 548 -5.72 6.07 13.42
N MET A 549 -6.06 7.01 12.55
CA MET A 549 -6.12 6.81 11.09
C MET A 549 -4.85 7.27 10.37
N GLN A 550 -3.93 7.93 11.08
CA GLN A 550 -2.73 8.51 10.48
C GLN A 550 -1.70 7.44 10.12
N MET A 551 -1.00 7.66 9.01
CA MET A 551 0.06 6.76 8.57
C MET A 551 1.42 7.04 9.20
N ALA A 552 1.55 8.04 10.08
CA ALA A 552 2.78 8.33 10.80
C ALA A 552 2.55 8.37 12.31
N THR A 553 3.54 7.92 13.10
CA THR A 553 3.46 7.97 14.57
C THR A 553 3.73 9.39 15.08
N CYS A 554 2.74 10.28 14.99
CA CYS A 554 2.76 11.59 15.63
C CYS A 554 1.43 11.85 16.35
N ASN A 555 1.42 12.78 17.30
CA ASN A 555 0.19 13.21 17.95
C ASN A 555 -0.22 14.58 17.40
N PRO A 556 -1.25 14.68 16.56
CA PRO A 556 -1.69 15.96 16.01
C PRO A 556 -2.12 16.98 17.06
N ALA A 557 -2.52 16.52 18.26
CA ALA A 557 -2.95 17.40 19.33
C ALA A 557 -1.79 18.18 19.99
N THR A 558 -0.53 17.75 19.79
CA THR A 558 0.67 18.45 20.32
C THR A 558 1.26 19.45 19.33
N GLY A 559 0.59 19.67 18.19
CA GLY A 559 1.04 20.63 17.19
C GLY A 559 -0.12 21.35 16.50
N LYS A 560 0.24 22.23 15.57
CA LYS A 560 -0.66 22.99 14.72
C LYS A 560 -0.55 22.50 13.27
N TYR A 561 -1.64 22.62 12.51
CA TYR A 561 -1.66 22.36 11.08
C TYR A 561 -1.23 23.60 10.31
N MET A 562 -0.26 23.46 9.42
CA MET A 562 0.15 24.52 8.51
C MET A 562 -0.71 24.52 7.24
N SER A 563 -0.96 23.33 6.71
CA SER A 563 -1.75 23.10 5.49
C SER A 563 -2.41 21.73 5.54
N CYS A 564 -3.55 21.59 4.86
CA CYS A 564 -4.29 20.34 4.77
C CYS A 564 -4.97 20.23 3.40
N CYS A 565 -4.62 19.20 2.63
CA CYS A 565 -5.27 18.88 1.37
C CYS A 565 -6.13 17.63 1.53
N LEU A 566 -7.40 17.70 1.14
CA LEU A 566 -8.35 16.60 1.15
C LEU A 566 -8.69 16.20 -0.28
N LEU A 567 -8.25 15.02 -0.67
CA LEU A 567 -8.44 14.43 -1.99
C LEU A 567 -9.56 13.38 -1.93
N TYR A 568 -10.74 13.76 -2.38
CA TYR A 568 -11.91 12.90 -2.45
C TYR A 568 -11.95 12.12 -3.78
N ARG A 569 -12.31 10.85 -3.70
CA ARG A 569 -12.56 9.98 -4.87
C ARG A 569 -13.92 9.31 -4.78
N GLY A 570 -14.58 9.15 -5.92
CA GLY A 570 -15.84 8.42 -6.08
C GLY A 570 -17.08 9.30 -6.01
N ASP A 571 -18.17 8.74 -5.49
CA ASP A 571 -19.48 9.42 -5.43
C ASP A 571 -19.51 10.46 -4.29
N VAL A 572 -18.99 11.65 -4.60
CA VAL A 572 -18.82 12.76 -3.66
C VAL A 572 -19.31 14.06 -4.30
N THR A 573 -20.27 14.73 -3.66
CA THR A 573 -20.74 16.04 -4.12
C THR A 573 -19.93 17.17 -3.46
N PRO A 574 -19.61 18.25 -4.20
CA PRO A 574 -18.87 19.39 -3.62
C PRO A 574 -19.58 20.05 -2.42
N ASN A 575 -20.92 20.04 -2.42
CA ASN A 575 -21.72 20.60 -1.31
C ASN A 575 -21.55 19.79 -0.02
N ASP A 576 -21.50 18.45 -0.11
CA ASP A 576 -21.26 17.59 1.05
C ASP A 576 -19.87 17.81 1.64
N VAL A 577 -18.87 17.98 0.78
CA VAL A 577 -17.49 18.27 1.17
C VAL A 577 -17.40 19.61 1.90
N GLN A 578 -18.06 20.65 1.38
CA GLN A 578 -18.06 21.97 2.03
C GLN A 578 -18.75 21.93 3.40
N ARG A 579 -19.88 21.20 3.53
CA ARG A 579 -20.55 20.99 4.83
C ARG A 579 -19.66 20.24 5.83
N ALA A 580 -18.98 19.19 5.37
CA ALA A 580 -18.06 18.41 6.19
C ALA A 580 -16.89 19.27 6.70
N ILE A 581 -16.26 20.08 5.83
CA ILE A 581 -15.17 20.97 6.23
C ILE A 581 -15.64 22.03 7.21
N SER A 582 -16.80 22.65 6.99
CA SER A 582 -17.35 23.63 7.93
C SER A 582 -17.55 23.01 9.32
N ALA A 583 -17.96 21.74 9.41
CA ALA A 583 -18.05 21.02 10.67
C ALA A 583 -16.67 20.77 11.31
N ILE A 584 -15.64 20.43 10.53
CA ILE A 584 -14.26 20.26 11.04
C ILE A 584 -13.68 21.58 11.53
N LYS A 585 -13.89 22.69 10.81
CA LYS A 585 -13.42 24.03 11.20
C LYS A 585 -13.98 24.48 12.55
N LEU A 586 -15.13 23.97 12.97
CA LEU A 586 -15.74 24.27 14.27
C LEU A 586 -15.13 23.43 15.42
N LYS A 587 -14.41 22.35 15.12
CA LYS A 587 -13.81 21.48 16.14
C LYS A 587 -12.52 22.11 16.68
N LYS A 588 -12.49 22.34 18.00
CA LYS A 588 -11.31 22.87 18.71
C LYS A 588 -10.08 21.96 18.67
N SER A 589 -10.25 20.69 18.30
CA SER A 589 -9.15 19.72 18.18
C SER A 589 -8.26 19.96 16.96
N VAL A 590 -8.75 20.70 15.95
CA VAL A 590 -7.99 21.01 14.74
C VAL A 590 -7.57 22.47 14.81
N GLN A 591 -6.32 22.71 15.18
CA GLN A 591 -5.74 24.04 15.29
C GLN A 591 -4.84 24.29 14.08
N PHE A 592 -5.12 25.37 13.35
CA PHE A 592 -4.23 25.85 12.31
C PHE A 592 -3.29 26.93 12.86
N VAL A 593 -2.15 27.12 12.21
CA VAL A 593 -1.28 28.27 12.44
C VAL A 593 -1.99 29.57 12.09
N GLU A 594 -1.72 30.65 12.83
CA GLU A 594 -2.48 31.91 12.73
C GLU A 594 -2.35 32.58 11.36
N TRP A 595 -1.18 32.48 10.73
CA TRP A 595 -0.90 33.03 9.41
C TRP A 595 -1.55 32.22 8.27
N CYS A 596 -2.12 31.03 8.56
CA CYS A 596 -2.86 30.20 7.60
C CYS A 596 -4.23 29.76 8.15
N PRO A 597 -5.17 30.68 8.38
CA PRO A 597 -6.46 30.37 9.03
C PRO A 597 -7.42 29.57 8.12
N THR A 598 -7.13 29.46 6.82
CA THR A 598 -7.95 28.73 5.83
C THR A 598 -7.15 27.69 5.04
N GLY A 599 -6.27 26.95 5.72
CA GLY A 599 -5.36 25.98 5.10
C GLY A 599 -5.97 24.72 4.47
N PHE A 600 -7.29 24.69 4.18
CA PHE A 600 -7.93 23.54 3.52
C PHE A 600 -7.90 23.68 2.01
N LYS A 601 -7.32 22.67 1.35
CA LYS A 601 -7.34 22.49 -0.11
C LYS A 601 -8.14 21.25 -0.45
N LEU A 602 -8.81 21.28 -1.59
CA LEU A 602 -9.73 20.24 -2.02
C LEU A 602 -9.29 19.70 -3.37
N GLY A 603 -9.44 18.39 -3.55
CA GLY A 603 -9.45 17.73 -4.85
C GLY A 603 -10.63 16.77 -4.89
N ILE A 604 -11.38 16.74 -6.00
CA ILE A 604 -12.53 15.86 -6.16
C ILE A 604 -12.42 15.16 -7.51
N ASN A 605 -12.38 13.83 -7.46
CA ASN A 605 -12.33 12.97 -8.63
C ASN A 605 -13.52 12.00 -8.63
N GLY A 606 -14.24 11.90 -9.75
CA GLY A 606 -15.42 11.03 -9.90
C GLY A 606 -15.09 9.54 -10.00
N GLY A 607 -13.84 9.20 -10.33
CA GLY A 607 -13.38 7.82 -10.43
C GLY A 607 -13.45 7.09 -9.08
N ARG A 608 -14.25 6.02 -9.02
CA ARG A 608 -14.39 5.19 -7.82
C ARG A 608 -13.06 4.50 -7.48
N PRO A 609 -12.67 4.42 -6.19
CA PRO A 609 -11.46 3.70 -5.80
C PRO A 609 -11.59 2.22 -6.17
N LYS A 610 -10.59 1.69 -6.88
CA LYS A 610 -10.45 0.24 -7.08
C LYS A 610 -9.65 -0.33 -5.91
N VAL A 611 -9.75 -1.64 -5.75
CA VAL A 611 -8.99 -2.40 -4.76
C VAL A 611 -8.42 -3.62 -5.48
N LEU A 612 -7.17 -3.99 -5.16
CA LEU A 612 -6.54 -5.18 -5.72
C LEU A 612 -7.36 -6.44 -5.40
N PRO A 613 -7.53 -7.37 -6.35
CA PRO A 613 -8.07 -8.70 -6.08
C PRO A 613 -7.25 -9.41 -4.99
N GLY A 614 -7.91 -9.88 -3.93
CA GLY A 614 -7.24 -10.54 -2.80
C GLY A 614 -6.63 -9.59 -1.76
N ALA A 615 -6.78 -8.26 -1.91
CA ALA A 615 -6.49 -7.33 -0.82
C ALA A 615 -7.58 -7.34 0.25
N ASP A 616 -7.19 -7.03 1.49
CA ASP A 616 -8.08 -7.08 2.65
C ASP A 616 -9.09 -5.91 2.71
N LEU A 617 -8.92 -4.90 1.85
CA LEU A 617 -9.78 -3.72 1.81
C LEU A 617 -11.10 -4.01 1.09
N ALA A 618 -12.19 -3.48 1.64
CA ALA A 618 -13.50 -3.52 1.00
C ALA A 618 -13.56 -2.60 -0.23
N LYS A 619 -14.37 -2.99 -1.22
CA LYS A 619 -14.69 -2.12 -2.37
C LYS A 619 -15.61 -1.00 -1.92
N MET A 620 -15.12 0.24 -1.93
CA MET A 620 -15.86 1.41 -1.48
C MET A 620 -16.38 2.25 -2.65
N SER A 621 -17.53 2.90 -2.46
CA SER A 621 -18.09 3.85 -3.44
C SER A 621 -17.38 5.22 -3.40
N ARG A 622 -16.75 5.54 -2.27
CA ARG A 622 -16.07 6.80 -2.01
C ARG A 622 -14.92 6.63 -1.03
N SER A 623 -13.91 7.49 -1.16
CA SER A 623 -12.77 7.56 -0.24
C SER A 623 -12.22 8.98 -0.18
N VAL A 624 -11.45 9.27 0.85
CA VAL A 624 -10.73 10.53 1.05
C VAL A 624 -9.30 10.23 1.51
N CYS A 625 -8.34 10.88 0.86
CA CYS A 625 -6.95 10.93 1.29
C CYS A 625 -6.67 12.34 1.80
N MET A 626 -6.22 12.44 3.05
CA MET A 626 -5.77 13.69 3.65
C MET A 626 -4.26 13.74 3.63
N LEU A 627 -3.73 14.84 3.11
CA LEU A 627 -2.32 15.18 3.14
C LEU A 627 -2.17 16.43 4.01
N ALA A 628 -1.62 16.27 5.20
CA ALA A 628 -1.60 17.34 6.18
C ALA A 628 -0.16 17.64 6.62
N ASN A 629 0.25 18.90 6.46
CA ASN A 629 1.51 19.37 7.01
C ASN A 629 1.28 19.90 8.42
N THR A 630 1.87 19.24 9.41
CA THR A 630 1.65 19.51 10.83
C THR A 630 2.98 19.64 11.57
N THR A 631 3.05 20.57 12.52
CA THR A 631 4.22 20.72 13.40
C THR A 631 4.41 19.54 14.34
N ALA A 632 3.39 18.69 14.52
CA ALA A 632 3.50 17.46 15.31
C ALA A 632 4.53 16.47 14.77
N PHE A 633 4.95 16.60 13.51
CA PHE A 633 6.01 15.76 12.94
C PHE A 633 7.38 16.00 13.60
N LYS A 634 7.57 17.11 14.33
CA LYS A 634 8.75 17.38 15.17
C LYS A 634 9.08 16.22 16.12
N ASP A 635 8.04 15.55 16.65
CA ASP A 635 8.20 14.44 17.59
C ASP A 635 8.86 13.24 16.90
N ALA A 636 8.59 13.02 15.62
CA ALA A 636 9.22 11.94 14.84
C ALA A 636 10.72 12.22 14.62
N TRP A 637 11.07 13.44 14.24
CA TRP A 637 12.47 13.88 14.11
C TRP A 637 13.21 13.84 15.44
N ALA A 638 12.61 14.33 16.52
CA ALA A 638 13.21 14.31 17.86
C ALA A 638 13.53 12.89 18.33
N ARG A 639 12.66 11.91 18.05
CA ARG A 639 12.90 10.50 18.38
C ARG A 639 14.10 9.92 17.63
N VAL A 640 14.18 10.17 16.31
CA VAL A 640 15.31 9.70 15.49
C VAL A 640 16.61 10.37 15.94
N ASN A 641 16.59 11.67 16.16
CA ASN A 641 17.75 12.44 16.65
C ASN A 641 18.23 11.93 18.01
N HIS A 642 17.33 11.63 18.95
CA HIS A 642 17.69 11.05 20.24
C HIS A 642 18.37 9.67 20.10
N LYS A 643 17.81 8.78 19.26
CA LYS A 643 18.42 7.47 18.97
C LYS A 643 19.81 7.62 18.35
N PHE A 644 19.97 8.57 17.43
CA PHE A 644 21.27 8.90 16.82
C PHE A 644 22.28 9.32 17.89
N GLN A 645 21.93 10.29 18.75
CA GLN A 645 22.83 10.80 19.80
C GLN A 645 23.28 9.70 20.76
N LEU A 646 22.39 8.79 21.15
CA LEU A 646 22.72 7.66 22.01
C LEU A 646 23.79 6.74 21.38
N MET A 647 23.69 6.47 20.08
CA MET A 647 24.67 5.63 19.37
C MET A 647 25.97 6.39 19.10
N TYR A 648 25.86 7.65 18.67
CA TYR A 648 26.99 8.48 18.26
C TYR A 648 27.88 8.89 19.43
N SER A 649 27.29 9.14 20.62
CA SER A 649 28.05 9.41 21.85
C SER A 649 29.04 8.29 22.23
N ARG A 650 28.73 7.06 21.85
CA ARG A 650 29.59 5.88 22.05
C ARG A 650 30.37 5.49 20.79
N ARG A 651 30.29 6.30 19.72
CA ARG A 651 30.85 6.01 18.38
C ARG A 651 30.46 4.62 17.86
N ALA A 652 29.28 4.12 18.23
CA ALA A 652 28.81 2.80 17.82
C ALA A 652 28.53 2.78 16.31
N PHE A 653 29.03 1.76 15.61
CA PHE A 653 28.88 1.53 14.16
C PHE A 653 29.49 2.59 13.22
N VAL A 654 30.07 3.68 13.72
CA VAL A 654 30.65 4.77 12.90
C VAL A 654 31.74 4.28 11.94
N HIS A 655 32.56 3.32 12.35
CA HIS A 655 33.64 2.76 11.53
C HIS A 655 33.15 2.12 10.21
N TRP A 656 31.91 1.61 10.16
CA TRP A 656 31.34 1.09 8.92
C TRP A 656 31.05 2.19 7.90
N PHE A 657 30.65 3.37 8.36
CA PHE A 657 30.40 4.52 7.50
C PHE A 657 31.71 5.15 7.02
N VAL A 658 32.65 5.37 7.94
CA VAL A 658 33.97 5.93 7.61
C VAL A 658 34.78 5.01 6.69
N GLY A 659 34.74 3.69 6.96
CA GLY A 659 35.38 2.69 6.10
C GLY A 659 34.80 2.61 4.69
N ALA A 660 33.58 3.12 4.47
CA ALA A 660 32.93 3.18 3.16
C ALA A 660 33.11 4.54 2.46
N GLY A 661 33.94 5.45 3.02
CA GLY A 661 34.31 6.71 2.39
C GLY A 661 33.54 7.95 2.86
N LEU A 662 32.79 7.85 3.98
CA LEU A 662 32.16 9.01 4.62
C LEU A 662 33.15 9.71 5.56
N GLU A 663 33.21 11.04 5.52
CA GLU A 663 34.00 11.79 6.49
C GLU A 663 33.33 11.80 7.88
N ASP A 664 34.12 11.69 8.95
CA ASP A 664 33.59 11.64 10.32
C ASP A 664 32.84 12.92 10.72
N SER A 665 33.26 14.06 10.17
CA SER A 665 32.63 15.37 10.36
C SER A 665 31.20 15.42 9.81
N GLU A 666 30.88 14.70 8.74
CA GLU A 666 29.57 14.74 8.10
C GLU A 666 28.46 14.25 9.03
N LEU A 667 28.74 13.27 9.90
CA LEU A 667 27.77 12.76 10.87
C LEU A 667 27.38 13.84 11.90
N GLY A 668 28.34 14.64 12.35
CA GLY A 668 28.09 15.76 13.27
C GLY A 668 27.25 16.85 12.62
N ILE A 669 27.66 17.27 11.41
CA ILE A 669 26.97 18.31 10.64
C ILE A 669 25.52 17.88 10.33
N ALA A 670 25.32 16.63 9.91
CA ALA A 670 24.00 16.12 9.60
C ALA A 670 23.07 16.10 10.83
N GLN A 671 23.62 15.77 12.01
CA GLN A 671 22.87 15.79 13.26
C GLN A 671 22.49 17.22 13.66
N GLU A 672 23.40 18.18 13.52
CA GLU A 672 23.13 19.60 13.79
C GLU A 672 22.03 20.15 12.88
N ASN A 673 22.07 19.83 11.58
CA ASN A 673 21.06 20.24 10.61
C ASN A 673 19.66 19.71 10.95
N VAL A 674 19.55 18.44 11.36
CA VAL A 674 18.26 17.86 11.79
C VAL A 674 17.82 18.41 13.15
N ALA A 675 18.75 18.71 14.06
CA ALA A 675 18.41 19.38 15.31
C ALA A 675 17.86 20.79 15.05
N GLN A 676 18.43 21.51 14.09
CA GLN A 676 17.91 22.81 13.67
C GLN A 676 16.52 22.68 13.03
N LEU A 677 16.28 21.64 12.21
CA LEU A 677 14.93 21.36 11.68
C LEU A 677 13.90 21.16 12.81
N VAL A 678 14.26 20.46 13.89
CA VAL A 678 13.37 20.30 15.05
C VAL A 678 13.07 21.65 15.71
N ASN A 679 14.06 22.54 15.79
CA ASN A 679 13.87 23.90 16.31
C ASN A 679 12.97 24.73 15.38
N ASP A 680 13.14 24.67 14.06
CA ASP A 680 12.27 25.36 13.10
C ASP A 680 10.80 24.96 13.29
N TYR A 681 10.53 23.68 13.54
CA TYR A 681 9.17 23.22 13.87
C TYR A 681 8.65 23.77 15.20
N GLN A 682 9.52 23.95 16.20
CA GLN A 682 9.14 24.51 17.50
C GLN A 682 8.85 26.01 17.40
N GLU A 683 9.61 26.73 16.58
CA GLU A 683 9.37 28.16 16.31
C GLU A 683 7.99 28.36 15.67
N VAL A 684 7.65 27.59 14.63
CA VAL A 684 6.31 27.66 14.00
C VAL A 684 5.17 27.29 14.96
N ASP A 685 5.45 26.44 15.96
CA ASP A 685 4.46 26.03 16.95
C ASP A 685 4.24 27.11 18.04
N GLY A 686 5.33 27.76 18.47
CA GLY A 686 5.33 28.77 19.53
C GLY A 686 5.00 30.19 19.09
N ASP A 687 5.08 30.48 17.80
CA ASP A 687 4.90 31.83 17.30
C ASP A 687 3.42 32.14 17.01
N ASP A 688 2.75 32.73 18.01
CA ASP A 688 1.45 33.41 17.88
C ASP A 688 1.64 34.86 17.36
N GLY A 689 2.56 35.12 16.40
CA GLY A 689 2.54 36.42 15.72
C GLY A 689 3.73 37.02 14.95
N LYS A 690 4.87 36.37 14.63
CA LYS A 690 5.95 37.02 13.86
C LYS A 690 6.78 36.07 12.98
N VAL A 691 6.18 35.57 11.90
CA VAL A 691 6.95 35.18 10.72
C VAL A 691 6.67 36.20 9.62
N ASP A 692 7.56 37.19 9.50
CA ASP A 692 7.55 38.14 8.39
C ASP A 692 7.85 37.38 7.09
N ALA A 693 6.81 37.13 6.29
CA ALA A 693 6.88 36.45 5.00
C ALA A 693 7.58 37.28 3.89
N HIS A 694 8.45 38.22 4.25
CA HIS A 694 9.07 39.18 3.33
C HIS A 694 10.60 39.16 3.26
N GLU A 695 11.27 38.23 3.94
CA GLU A 695 12.71 38.00 3.75
C GLU A 695 13.04 36.52 3.54
N PHE A 696 12.47 35.85 2.52
CA PHE A 696 13.09 34.66 1.90
C PHE A 696 12.72 34.57 0.42
#